data_AF-A0A6N3EMR3-F1
#
_entry.id   AF-A0A6N3EMR3-F1
#
_cell.length_a   1.000
_cell.length_b   1.000
_cell.length_c   1.000
_cell.angle_alpha   90.00
_cell.angle_beta   90.00
_cell.angle_gamma   90.00
#
_symmetry.space_group_name_H-M   'P 1'
#
loop_
_entity.id
_entity.type
_entity.pdbx_description
1 polymer ?
#
loop_
_entity_poly.entity_id
_entity_poly.type
_entity_poly.pdbx_seq_one_letter_code
_entity_poly.pdbx_strand_id
1 'polypeptide(L)'
;MQSSLAYDGDLIIPNEVIDIDIPIGYVAYGQRYLLVWDKTQHLLQDILNALTSLEVSDLRNLWDKHGISSVSLRRYIKVAKKKYAPLHDIIRENTYENIYWNYVYTMLFYIFEVWNGKKEEAIQEMQGIKVEYFVDYKTQELRDIAQKIITNKLGVEIDDFLNEQWKAYATSLSNQSNQMGVPEFYFKAYFKQFYMKTAEVKEDIAKSDYFRIRLYRDGRKRENLVKLLQLILKGGVIQSTFSDNFDFYDVFGGTGTMTVSLKDTVKGIRHLNEFDVVVAKALYFIKKYGHRLPDDFKKTFVEFNDKWYDIIKDMKTSVSQKKMYAHLKSIFENTEYRNIYGKNDTRGKDIKDIVDTWKGIDYDAKYKAKQQRIIDNRKSLYEAVGDNDTKVMSLERGYLKERYEELLILERALKRHKVKNVVEMYLALYVSFEEYIKQINDDKKTSDAQKDTWRKQINNSTLKLTPRDRLLVFAFLYVNSFSSYIVAKSSESGVDPKGITRFKKSLSGDETWLDEFSDRLQGVDLTSKDYAEIIPETSDEEDKNKVYYLDPPYFLTNQYACGFYDEAHIKMLKRLRKAEYNWVFSCKSQETNESLINRSKEKDRQYIYTEKGKLFEEYFKLFLYDEKEKEIPKGKDEKYIEVSADTTKGITQKSKLYVYYIEPLEDNYYEIMISNIPPNKDDAQVFKAYNFRCEEFCKFFEEHCDYSFK
;
A
#
# COMPACT_ATOMS: atom_id res chain seq x y z
N MET A 1 -2.17 -17.16 -43.46
CA MET A 1 -2.50 -15.72 -43.54
C MET A 1 -3.91 -15.50 -43.02
N GLN A 2 -4.01 -15.08 -41.77
CA GLN A 2 -5.02 -14.15 -41.26
C GLN A 2 -4.46 -13.64 -39.93
N SER A 3 -4.01 -12.39 -39.96
CA SER A 3 -3.33 -11.67 -38.90
C SER A 3 -4.32 -11.00 -37.95
N SER A 4 -3.96 -11.05 -36.66
CA SER A 4 -4.17 -10.05 -35.61
C SER A 4 -5.58 -9.47 -35.37
N LEU A 5 -6.07 -9.67 -34.15
CA LEU A 5 -6.22 -8.57 -33.19
C LEU A 5 -5.73 -9.07 -31.83
N ALA A 6 -4.60 -8.53 -31.39
CA ALA A 6 -4.11 -8.69 -30.04
C ALA A 6 -5.12 -8.06 -29.09
N TYR A 7 -5.68 -8.85 -28.18
CA TYR A 7 -6.33 -8.35 -26.99
C TYR A 7 -5.21 -8.02 -26.00
N ASP A 8 -4.65 -6.82 -26.15
CA ASP A 8 -3.82 -6.20 -25.12
C ASP A 8 -4.60 -6.18 -23.81
N GLY A 9 -3.87 -6.46 -22.72
CA GLY A 9 -4.42 -6.65 -21.39
C GLY A 9 -5.39 -5.54 -21.00
N ASP A 10 -6.58 -5.95 -20.56
CA ASP A 10 -7.46 -5.10 -19.76
C ASP A 10 -6.66 -4.59 -18.55
N LEU A 11 -6.12 -3.39 -18.72
CA LEU A 11 -5.89 -2.46 -17.64
C LEU A 11 -7.24 -2.36 -16.92
N ILE A 12 -7.35 -2.94 -15.72
CA ILE A 12 -8.36 -2.45 -14.78
C ILE A 12 -7.85 -1.06 -14.40
N ILE A 13 -8.20 -0.07 -15.22
CA ILE A 13 -8.45 1.28 -14.72
C ILE A 13 -9.46 1.04 -13.60
N PRO A 14 -9.13 1.35 -12.33
CA PRO A 14 -10.16 1.39 -11.31
C PRO A 14 -11.31 2.22 -11.89
N ASN A 15 -12.56 1.76 -11.82
CA ASN A 15 -13.69 2.61 -12.22
C ASN A 15 -13.62 3.99 -11.52
N GLU A 16 -12.89 4.09 -10.41
CA GLU A 16 -12.51 5.30 -9.68
C GLU A 16 -11.70 6.34 -10.48
N VAL A 17 -10.99 5.99 -11.57
CA VAL A 17 -10.30 6.98 -12.43
C VAL A 17 -11.24 7.53 -13.52
N ILE A 18 -12.34 6.84 -13.80
CA ILE A 18 -13.42 7.30 -14.69
C ILE A 18 -14.44 8.15 -13.92
N ASP A 19 -14.53 8.00 -12.59
CA ASP A 19 -15.44 8.73 -11.71
C ASP A 19 -14.82 9.97 -11.01
N ILE A 20 -13.75 10.55 -11.57
CA ILE A 20 -13.31 11.89 -11.12
C ILE A 20 -14.12 12.92 -11.89
N ASP A 21 -15.23 13.39 -11.32
CA ASP A 21 -15.91 14.57 -11.85
C ASP A 21 -14.91 15.74 -11.84
N ILE A 22 -14.82 16.45 -12.95
CA ILE A 22 -14.06 17.69 -13.14
C ILE A 22 -15.08 18.83 -13.14
N PRO A 23 -14.79 20.03 -12.62
CA PRO A 23 -15.79 21.08 -12.63
C PRO A 23 -16.21 21.40 -14.06
N ILE A 24 -17.51 21.25 -14.34
CA ILE A 24 -18.18 21.57 -15.60
C ILE A 24 -18.25 23.07 -15.85
N GLY A 25 -18.11 23.88 -14.81
CA GLY A 25 -18.31 25.32 -14.86
C GLY A 25 -17.93 26.00 -13.58
N TYR A 26 -18.32 27.26 -13.45
CA TYR A 26 -18.19 28.03 -12.23
C TYR A 26 -19.40 28.92 -12.00
N VAL A 27 -19.50 29.44 -10.79
CA VAL A 27 -20.44 30.49 -10.40
C VAL A 27 -19.62 31.65 -9.86
N ALA A 28 -19.85 32.86 -10.36
CA ALA A 28 -19.16 34.05 -9.89
C ALA A 28 -19.98 34.75 -8.81
N TYR A 29 -19.42 34.88 -7.60
CA TYR A 29 -19.99 35.66 -6.51
C TYR A 29 -19.08 36.87 -6.25
N GLY A 30 -19.45 38.04 -6.79
CA GLY A 30 -18.57 39.21 -6.80
C GLY A 30 -17.27 38.96 -7.60
N GLN A 31 -16.11 39.14 -6.97
CA GLN A 31 -14.79 38.86 -7.58
C GLN A 31 -14.30 37.41 -7.37
N ARG A 32 -15.09 36.53 -6.72
CA ARG A 32 -14.70 35.15 -6.44
C ARG A 32 -15.44 34.17 -7.34
N TYR A 33 -14.73 33.12 -7.73
CA TYR A 33 -15.28 32.02 -8.54
C TYR A 33 -15.43 30.77 -7.68
N LEU A 34 -16.62 30.15 -7.75
CA LEU A 34 -16.90 28.83 -7.20
C LEU A 34 -16.91 27.82 -8.35
N LEU A 35 -15.98 26.87 -8.36
CA LEU A 35 -15.98 25.79 -9.35
C LEU A 35 -17.18 24.85 -9.12
N VAL A 36 -17.85 24.44 -10.18
CA VAL A 36 -19.08 23.63 -10.14
C VAL A 36 -18.90 22.33 -10.90
N TRP A 37 -19.25 21.20 -10.29
CA TRP A 37 -19.15 19.86 -10.89
C TRP A 37 -20.53 19.34 -11.34
N ASP A 38 -20.56 18.48 -12.37
CA ASP A 38 -21.81 18.03 -13.02
C ASP A 38 -22.76 17.37 -12.01
N LYS A 39 -22.27 16.35 -11.31
CA LYS A 39 -23.07 15.60 -10.34
C LYS A 39 -23.37 16.40 -9.07
N THR A 40 -22.73 17.55 -8.84
CA THR A 40 -22.92 18.37 -7.63
C THR A 40 -23.62 19.70 -7.89
N GLN A 41 -23.90 20.06 -9.14
CA GLN A 41 -24.54 21.32 -9.49
C GLN A 41 -25.88 21.51 -8.80
N HIS A 42 -26.67 20.43 -8.68
CA HIS A 42 -27.97 20.46 -8.00
C HIS A 42 -27.86 20.92 -6.54
N LEU A 43 -26.74 20.63 -5.87
CA LEU A 43 -26.52 20.97 -4.46
C LEU A 43 -26.45 22.49 -4.22
N LEU A 44 -26.11 23.30 -5.23
CA LEU A 44 -26.03 24.75 -5.07
C LEU A 44 -27.40 25.33 -4.65
N GLN A 45 -28.47 24.88 -5.31
CA GLN A 45 -29.82 25.35 -5.00
C GLN A 45 -30.30 24.83 -3.65
N ASP A 46 -29.98 23.58 -3.32
CA ASP A 46 -30.34 22.99 -2.02
C ASP A 46 -29.65 23.73 -0.86
N ILE A 47 -28.38 24.13 -1.04
CA ILE A 47 -27.65 24.93 -0.05
C ILE A 47 -28.30 26.31 0.09
N LEU A 48 -28.64 26.99 -1.02
CA LEU A 48 -29.29 28.31 -0.95
C LEU A 48 -30.65 28.24 -0.23
N ASN A 49 -31.43 27.19 -0.46
CA ASN A 49 -32.70 26.96 0.24
C ASN A 49 -32.46 26.74 1.74
N ALA A 50 -31.45 25.95 2.11
CA ALA A 50 -31.06 25.72 3.50
C ALA A 50 -30.60 27.01 4.20
N LEU A 51 -29.76 27.83 3.55
CA LEU A 51 -29.31 29.11 4.08
C LEU A 51 -30.47 30.10 4.29
N THR A 52 -31.49 30.05 3.42
CA THR A 52 -32.71 30.87 3.56
C THR A 52 -33.46 30.52 4.85
N SER A 53 -33.55 29.22 5.18
CA SER A 53 -34.30 28.71 6.33
C SER A 53 -33.64 28.97 7.70
N LEU A 54 -32.35 29.32 7.73
CA LEU A 54 -31.61 29.55 8.96
C LEU A 54 -31.60 31.04 9.34
N GLU A 55 -31.68 31.35 10.65
CA GLU A 55 -31.59 32.73 11.11
C GLU A 55 -30.20 33.34 10.83
N VAL A 56 -30.16 34.63 10.49
CA VAL A 56 -28.90 35.30 10.16
C VAL A 56 -27.94 35.36 11.34
N SER A 57 -28.48 35.46 12.56
CA SER A 57 -27.73 35.44 13.83
C SER A 57 -27.00 34.11 14.03
N ASP A 58 -27.64 32.99 13.67
CA ASP A 58 -27.07 31.66 13.77
C ASP A 58 -25.99 31.42 12.73
N LEU A 59 -26.23 31.82 11.48
CA LEU A 59 -25.22 31.77 10.42
C LEU A 59 -24.01 32.66 10.72
N ARG A 60 -24.24 33.84 11.32
CA ARG A 60 -23.17 34.77 11.70
C ARG A 60 -22.29 34.17 12.80
N ASN A 61 -22.90 33.59 13.83
CA ASN A 61 -22.19 32.91 14.92
C ASN A 61 -21.41 31.69 14.42
N LEU A 62 -21.97 30.94 13.47
CA LEU A 62 -21.28 29.84 12.78
C LEU A 62 -20.05 30.34 12.02
N TRP A 63 -20.20 31.42 11.25
CA TRP A 63 -19.13 32.03 10.47
C TRP A 63 -18.02 32.61 11.35
N ASP A 64 -18.36 33.44 12.33
CA ASP A 64 -17.37 34.11 13.19
C ASP A 64 -16.52 33.11 14.01
N LYS A 65 -17.08 31.96 14.38
CA LYS A 65 -16.36 30.95 15.18
C LYS A 65 -15.67 29.86 14.36
N HIS A 66 -16.20 29.54 13.17
CA HIS A 66 -15.79 28.34 12.42
C HIS A 66 -15.53 28.60 10.93
N GLY A 67 -15.70 29.84 10.43
CA GLY A 67 -15.47 30.28 9.05
C GLY A 67 -14.01 30.41 8.63
N ILE A 68 -13.06 29.90 9.41
CA ILE A 68 -11.63 29.87 9.05
C ILE A 68 -11.34 28.92 7.88
N SER A 69 -12.13 27.86 7.72
CA SER A 69 -12.03 26.93 6.58
C SER A 69 -13.32 26.11 6.40
N SER A 70 -13.52 25.54 5.21
CA SER A 70 -14.63 24.61 4.95
C SER A 70 -14.56 23.35 5.83
N VAL A 71 -13.34 22.90 6.17
CA VAL A 71 -13.10 21.77 7.08
C VAL A 71 -13.56 22.10 8.51
N SER A 72 -13.27 23.32 8.99
CA SER A 72 -13.68 23.78 10.32
C SER A 72 -15.21 23.87 10.43
N LEU A 73 -15.86 24.47 9.42
CA LEU A 73 -17.33 24.51 9.33
C LEU A 73 -17.94 23.10 9.34
N ARG A 74 -17.43 22.20 8.49
CA ARG A 74 -17.89 20.80 8.41
C ARG A 74 -17.82 20.10 9.76
N ARG A 75 -16.68 20.19 10.43
CA ARG A 75 -16.46 19.55 11.75
C ARG A 75 -17.48 20.05 12.77
N TYR A 76 -17.69 21.36 12.84
CA TYR A 76 -18.63 21.92 13.81
C TYR A 76 -20.10 21.60 13.49
N ILE A 77 -20.53 21.72 12.24
CA ILE A 77 -21.92 21.40 11.85
C ILE A 77 -22.23 19.92 12.09
N LYS A 78 -21.26 19.02 11.91
CA LYS A 78 -21.38 17.61 12.29
C LYS A 78 -21.55 17.38 13.80
N VAL A 79 -21.11 18.30 14.65
CA VAL A 79 -21.35 18.24 16.11
C VAL A 79 -22.70 18.89 16.45
N ALA A 80 -23.00 20.03 15.83
CA ALA A 80 -24.21 20.81 16.05
C ALA A 80 -25.37 20.42 15.09
N LYS A 81 -25.52 19.13 14.75
CA LYS A 81 -26.42 18.63 13.69
C LYS A 81 -27.85 19.12 13.83
N LYS A 82 -28.42 19.12 15.04
CA LYS A 82 -29.80 19.56 15.29
C LYS A 82 -30.02 21.03 14.96
N LYS A 83 -29.01 21.88 15.20
CA LYS A 83 -29.11 23.33 14.99
C LYS A 83 -28.96 23.70 13.52
N TYR A 84 -28.05 23.02 12.81
CA TYR A 84 -27.79 23.26 11.39
C TYR A 84 -28.30 22.12 10.51
N ALA A 85 -29.40 21.47 10.92
CA ALA A 85 -30.03 20.37 10.20
C ALA A 85 -30.32 20.71 8.72
N PRO A 86 -30.81 21.92 8.38
CA PRO A 86 -31.03 22.29 6.97
C PRO A 86 -29.79 22.17 6.08
N LEU A 87 -28.59 22.40 6.61
CA LEU A 87 -27.33 22.21 5.87
C LEU A 87 -26.85 20.76 6.00
N HIS A 88 -26.83 20.22 7.22
CA HIS A 88 -26.29 18.87 7.48
C HIS A 88 -27.01 17.78 6.67
N ASP A 89 -28.34 17.85 6.56
CA ASP A 89 -29.20 16.78 6.05
C ASP A 89 -29.40 16.78 4.52
N ILE A 90 -28.75 17.69 3.78
CA ILE A 90 -28.78 17.69 2.31
C ILE A 90 -28.14 16.39 1.78
N ILE A 91 -28.92 15.58 1.06
CA ILE A 91 -28.47 14.28 0.52
C ILE A 91 -27.41 14.51 -0.56
N ARG A 92 -26.29 13.80 -0.44
CA ARG A 92 -25.15 13.84 -1.36
C ARG A 92 -24.28 12.60 -1.22
N GLU A 93 -23.52 12.26 -2.25
CA GLU A 93 -22.54 11.16 -2.20
C GLU A 93 -21.29 11.60 -1.43
N ASN A 94 -20.66 10.69 -0.65
CA ASN A 94 -19.47 11.04 0.17
C ASN A 94 -18.30 11.52 -0.69
N THR A 95 -18.17 11.03 -1.93
CA THR A 95 -17.12 11.45 -2.86
C THR A 95 -17.16 12.96 -3.13
N TYR A 96 -18.33 13.59 -3.01
CA TYR A 96 -18.54 15.03 -3.22
C TYR A 96 -18.67 15.85 -1.93
N GLU A 97 -18.47 15.23 -0.77
CA GLU A 97 -18.63 15.86 0.54
C GLU A 97 -17.71 17.09 0.71
N ASN A 98 -16.45 17.02 0.26
CA ASN A 98 -15.54 18.15 0.33
C ASN A 98 -15.95 19.29 -0.62
N ILE A 99 -16.50 18.95 -1.80
CA ILE A 99 -17.02 19.93 -2.77
C ILE A 99 -18.25 20.63 -2.18
N TYR A 100 -19.19 19.87 -1.59
CA TYR A 100 -20.35 20.41 -0.90
C TYR A 100 -19.96 21.41 0.19
N TRP A 101 -19.01 21.07 1.07
CA TRP A 101 -18.60 21.99 2.15
C TRP A 101 -17.84 23.22 1.64
N ASN A 102 -17.16 23.11 0.50
CA ASN A 102 -16.59 24.27 -0.18
C ASN A 102 -17.69 25.19 -0.74
N TYR A 103 -18.83 24.66 -1.20
CA TYR A 103 -19.97 25.46 -1.64
C TYR A 103 -20.57 26.24 -0.47
N VAL A 104 -20.87 25.53 0.62
CA VAL A 104 -21.41 26.14 1.86
C VAL A 104 -20.46 27.23 2.38
N TYR A 105 -19.16 26.93 2.45
CA TYR A 105 -18.15 27.90 2.88
C TYR A 105 -18.13 29.15 1.99
N THR A 106 -18.12 28.97 0.67
CA THR A 106 -18.03 30.06 -0.30
C THR A 106 -19.27 30.95 -0.26
N MET A 107 -20.47 30.36 -0.13
CA MET A 107 -21.72 31.10 0.00
C MET A 107 -21.81 31.88 1.33
N LEU A 108 -21.36 31.29 2.44
CA LEU A 108 -21.30 32.00 3.73
C LEU A 108 -20.27 33.13 3.72
N PHE A 109 -19.11 32.90 3.12
CA PHE A 109 -18.11 33.94 2.87
C PHE A 109 -18.74 35.10 2.09
N TYR A 110 -19.47 34.81 1.01
CA TYR A 110 -20.12 35.84 0.21
C TYR A 110 -21.13 36.66 1.02
N ILE A 111 -21.96 35.99 1.82
CA ILE A 111 -22.94 36.65 2.69
C ILE A 111 -22.25 37.59 3.69
N PHE A 112 -21.25 37.10 4.43
CA PHE A 112 -20.71 37.84 5.58
C PHE A 112 -19.54 38.76 5.27
N GLU A 113 -18.70 38.41 4.31
CA GLU A 113 -17.48 39.16 3.97
C GLU A 113 -17.65 40.07 2.75
N VAL A 114 -18.53 39.71 1.80
CA VAL A 114 -18.77 40.54 0.59
C VAL A 114 -20.01 41.40 0.77
N TRP A 115 -21.11 40.79 1.23
CA TRP A 115 -22.38 41.48 1.47
C TRP A 115 -22.53 42.02 2.90
N ASN A 116 -21.47 42.01 3.71
CA ASN A 116 -21.44 42.55 5.07
C ASN A 116 -22.58 42.03 5.98
N GLY A 117 -22.98 40.77 5.79
CA GLY A 117 -24.01 40.10 6.59
C GLY A 117 -25.44 40.36 6.14
N LYS A 118 -25.67 41.02 5.00
CA LYS A 118 -27.00 41.19 4.41
C LYS A 118 -27.46 39.91 3.69
N LYS A 119 -27.90 38.93 4.48
CA LYS A 119 -28.22 37.56 4.02
C LYS A 119 -29.26 37.53 2.92
N GLU A 120 -30.37 38.23 3.07
CA GLU A 120 -31.50 38.19 2.13
C GLU A 120 -31.10 38.74 0.75
N GLU A 121 -30.40 39.87 0.73
CA GLU A 121 -29.89 40.51 -0.50
C GLU A 121 -28.86 39.60 -1.20
N ALA A 122 -27.92 39.04 -0.44
CA ALA A 122 -26.90 38.13 -0.95
C ALA A 122 -27.52 36.84 -1.54
N ILE A 123 -28.47 36.21 -0.84
CA ILE A 123 -29.15 35.00 -1.34
C ILE A 123 -29.97 35.30 -2.59
N GLN A 124 -30.68 36.44 -2.63
CA GLN A 124 -31.46 36.83 -3.81
C GLN A 124 -30.56 37.01 -5.04
N GLU A 125 -29.37 37.57 -4.87
CA GLU A 125 -28.38 37.66 -5.96
C GLU A 125 -27.87 36.27 -6.36
N MET A 126 -27.53 35.41 -5.39
CA MET A 126 -27.04 34.05 -5.67
C MET A 126 -28.06 33.16 -6.39
N GLN A 127 -29.36 33.34 -6.14
CA GLN A 127 -30.45 32.63 -6.83
C GLN A 127 -30.56 33.00 -8.32
N GLY A 128 -30.09 34.19 -8.71
CA GLY A 128 -30.10 34.66 -10.10
C GLY A 128 -28.91 34.18 -10.93
N ILE A 129 -27.85 33.68 -10.28
CA ILE A 129 -26.58 33.35 -10.95
C ILE A 129 -26.64 31.93 -11.51
N LYS A 130 -26.33 31.82 -12.80
CA LYS A 130 -26.25 30.53 -13.49
C LYS A 130 -24.83 30.00 -13.42
N VAL A 131 -24.70 28.68 -13.44
CA VAL A 131 -23.40 28.04 -13.67
C VAL A 131 -22.93 28.42 -15.07
N GLU A 132 -21.83 29.13 -15.14
CA GLU A 132 -21.09 29.39 -16.37
C GLU A 132 -20.26 28.15 -16.67
N TYR A 133 -20.75 27.33 -17.58
CA TYR A 133 -20.08 26.10 -17.98
C TYR A 133 -18.75 26.45 -18.66
N PHE A 134 -17.66 25.84 -18.18
CA PHE A 134 -16.35 25.98 -18.78
C PHE A 134 -16.38 25.43 -20.19
N VAL A 135 -16.94 24.22 -20.38
CA VAL A 135 -17.21 23.71 -21.73
C VAL A 135 -18.27 22.60 -21.76
N ASP A 136 -18.98 22.47 -22.90
CA ASP A 136 -19.75 21.27 -23.24
C ASP A 136 -18.82 20.17 -23.79
N TYR A 137 -18.62 19.09 -23.03
CA TYR A 137 -17.86 17.89 -23.43
C TYR A 137 -18.40 17.17 -24.69
N LYS A 138 -19.50 17.64 -25.27
CA LYS A 138 -20.02 17.16 -26.55
C LYS A 138 -19.32 17.78 -27.76
N THR A 139 -18.49 18.80 -27.58
CA THR A 139 -17.70 19.38 -28.67
C THR A 139 -16.55 18.46 -29.10
N GLN A 140 -16.44 18.26 -30.41
CA GLN A 140 -15.50 17.29 -30.98
C GLN A 140 -14.05 17.70 -30.73
N GLU A 141 -13.78 19.01 -30.74
CA GLU A 141 -12.46 19.61 -30.58
C GLU A 141 -11.81 19.24 -29.23
N LEU A 142 -12.58 19.26 -28.14
CA LEU A 142 -12.07 18.91 -26.82
C LEU A 142 -11.95 17.40 -26.60
N ARG A 143 -12.84 16.62 -27.22
CA ARG A 143 -12.69 15.15 -27.26
C ARG A 143 -11.41 14.77 -27.98
N ASP A 144 -11.06 15.48 -29.05
CA ASP A 144 -9.83 15.25 -29.79
C ASP A 144 -8.58 15.60 -28.96
N ILE A 145 -8.61 16.73 -28.21
CA ILE A 145 -7.52 17.10 -27.29
C ILE A 145 -7.37 16.07 -26.17
N ALA A 146 -8.48 15.69 -25.51
CA ALA A 146 -8.48 14.68 -24.46
C ALA A 146 -8.00 13.32 -25.00
N GLN A 147 -8.44 12.90 -26.19
CA GLN A 147 -8.03 11.65 -26.81
C GLN A 147 -6.53 11.65 -27.14
N LYS A 148 -5.98 12.76 -27.64
CA LYS A 148 -4.53 12.90 -27.86
C LYS A 148 -3.74 12.79 -26.55
N ILE A 149 -4.25 13.36 -25.46
CA ILE A 149 -3.66 13.20 -24.11
C ILE A 149 -3.77 11.75 -23.61
N ILE A 150 -4.95 11.13 -23.66
CA ILE A 150 -5.19 9.74 -23.23
C ILE A 150 -4.28 8.75 -23.97
N THR A 151 -4.04 9.01 -25.25
CA THR A 151 -3.23 8.15 -26.12
C THR A 151 -1.74 8.53 -26.15
N ASN A 152 -1.33 9.53 -25.36
CA ASN A 152 0.02 10.09 -25.32
C ASN A 152 0.58 10.48 -26.71
N LYS A 153 -0.27 11.03 -27.58
CA LYS A 153 0.06 11.46 -28.95
C LYS A 153 0.13 12.98 -29.05
N LEU A 154 0.92 13.60 -28.18
CA LEU A 154 1.04 15.06 -28.11
C LEU A 154 1.95 15.61 -29.22
N GLY A 155 3.07 14.92 -29.51
CA GLY A 155 4.08 15.35 -30.48
C GLY A 155 5.03 16.46 -29.99
N VAL A 156 4.70 17.13 -28.88
CA VAL A 156 5.46 18.20 -28.19
C VAL A 156 5.21 18.14 -26.67
N GLU A 157 5.90 18.96 -25.88
CA GLU A 157 5.64 19.08 -24.43
C GLU A 157 4.20 19.56 -24.15
N ILE A 158 3.64 19.17 -22.98
CA ILE A 158 2.23 19.45 -22.66
C ILE A 158 1.89 20.94 -22.70
N ASP A 159 2.78 21.82 -22.24
CA ASP A 159 2.51 23.26 -22.24
C ASP A 159 2.46 23.81 -23.68
N ASP A 160 3.36 23.36 -24.56
CA ASP A 160 3.39 23.74 -25.97
C ASP A 160 2.22 23.16 -26.75
N PHE A 161 1.87 21.90 -26.49
CA PHE A 161 0.67 21.28 -27.04
C PHE A 161 -0.57 22.09 -26.68
N LEU A 162 -0.75 22.45 -25.42
CA LEU A 162 -1.90 23.24 -24.98
C LEU A 162 -1.88 24.67 -25.51
N ASN A 163 -0.70 25.27 -25.73
CA ASN A 163 -0.56 26.54 -26.43
C ASN A 163 -1.06 26.43 -27.88
N GLU A 164 -0.71 25.36 -28.59
CA GLU A 164 -1.14 25.10 -29.97
C GLU A 164 -2.64 24.81 -30.05
N GLN A 165 -3.16 23.98 -29.15
CA GLN A 165 -4.58 23.67 -29.11
C GLN A 165 -5.39 24.92 -28.74
N TRP A 166 -4.91 25.75 -27.82
CA TRP A 166 -5.54 27.03 -27.51
C TRP A 166 -5.57 27.94 -28.74
N LYS A 167 -4.44 28.11 -29.46
CA LYS A 167 -4.40 28.89 -30.71
C LYS A 167 -5.39 28.37 -31.76
N ALA A 168 -5.57 27.05 -31.86
CA ALA A 168 -6.45 26.43 -32.84
C ALA A 168 -7.94 26.56 -32.49
N TYR A 169 -8.30 26.51 -31.19
CA TYR A 169 -9.69 26.36 -30.76
C TYR A 169 -10.22 27.54 -29.92
N ALA A 170 -9.38 28.51 -29.53
CA ALA A 170 -9.78 29.64 -28.68
C ALA A 170 -10.98 30.41 -29.24
N THR A 171 -11.05 30.62 -30.55
CA THR A 171 -12.15 31.35 -31.18
C THR A 171 -13.46 30.55 -31.21
N SER A 172 -13.41 29.22 -31.39
CA SER A 172 -14.64 28.40 -31.33
C SER A 172 -15.14 28.27 -29.88
N LEU A 173 -14.21 28.15 -28.94
CA LEU A 173 -14.49 28.06 -27.50
C LEU A 173 -14.97 29.40 -26.91
N SER A 174 -14.48 30.55 -27.40
CA SER A 174 -14.95 31.87 -26.94
C SER A 174 -16.31 32.25 -27.52
N ASN A 175 -16.72 31.67 -28.65
CA ASN A 175 -17.98 31.97 -29.32
C ASN A 175 -19.16 31.11 -28.83
N GLN A 176 -18.92 30.08 -28.00
CA GLN A 176 -19.96 29.22 -27.44
C GLN A 176 -20.54 29.72 -26.12
N SER A 177 -19.85 30.61 -25.38
CA SER A 177 -20.40 31.28 -24.19
C SER A 177 -20.77 32.73 -24.51
N ASN A 178 -22.06 33.06 -24.46
CA ASN A 178 -22.56 34.42 -24.73
C ASN A 178 -22.21 35.46 -23.64
N GLN A 179 -21.21 35.20 -22.78
CA GLN A 179 -20.63 36.14 -21.82
C GLN A 179 -19.27 35.57 -21.37
N MET A 180 -18.21 36.38 -21.50
CA MET A 180 -16.80 36.10 -21.15
C MET A 180 -16.27 34.72 -21.60
N GLY A 181 -15.54 34.68 -22.71
CA GLY A 181 -14.86 33.47 -23.17
C GLY A 181 -13.97 32.86 -22.08
N VAL A 182 -13.86 31.53 -22.07
CA VAL A 182 -13.01 30.76 -21.13
C VAL A 182 -11.60 31.36 -21.13
N PRO A 183 -11.04 31.80 -19.99
CA PRO A 183 -9.68 32.31 -19.99
C PRO A 183 -8.68 31.19 -20.28
N GLU A 184 -7.70 31.48 -21.14
CA GLU A 184 -6.62 30.57 -21.56
C GLU A 184 -5.97 29.82 -20.39
N PHE A 185 -5.76 30.52 -19.27
CA PHE A 185 -5.20 29.96 -18.05
C PHE A 185 -6.01 28.76 -17.52
N TYR A 186 -7.34 28.84 -17.53
CA TYR A 186 -8.20 27.75 -17.03
C TYR A 186 -8.24 26.57 -17.99
N PHE A 187 -8.30 26.82 -19.31
CA PHE A 187 -8.17 25.77 -20.32
C PHE A 187 -6.87 24.98 -20.18
N LYS A 188 -5.74 25.68 -20.04
CA LYS A 188 -4.42 25.05 -19.87
C LYS A 188 -4.33 24.30 -18.54
N ALA A 189 -4.78 24.90 -17.45
CA ALA A 189 -4.76 24.26 -16.13
C ALA A 189 -5.59 22.96 -16.11
N TYR A 190 -6.77 22.97 -16.77
CA TYR A 190 -7.66 21.82 -16.91
C TYR A 190 -6.96 20.65 -17.63
N PHE A 191 -6.43 20.87 -18.83
CA PHE A 191 -5.82 19.78 -19.60
C PHE A 191 -4.44 19.37 -19.09
N LYS A 192 -3.71 20.26 -18.43
CA LYS A 192 -2.44 19.92 -17.77
C LYS A 192 -2.68 18.98 -16.59
N GLN A 193 -3.70 19.25 -15.74
CA GLN A 193 -4.09 18.31 -14.70
C GLN A 193 -4.60 16.98 -15.26
N PHE A 194 -5.36 17.01 -16.36
CA PHE A 194 -5.80 15.81 -17.06
C PHE A 194 -4.62 14.98 -17.58
N TYR A 195 -3.63 15.61 -18.21
CA TYR A 195 -2.39 14.97 -18.67
C TYR A 195 -1.57 14.36 -17.53
N MET A 196 -1.34 15.10 -16.44
CA MET A 196 -0.61 14.59 -15.27
C MET A 196 -1.28 13.34 -14.68
N LYS A 197 -2.63 13.31 -14.63
CA LYS A 197 -3.40 12.18 -14.07
C LYS A 197 -3.55 10.98 -15.01
N THR A 198 -3.46 11.19 -16.34
CA THR A 198 -3.82 10.15 -17.32
C THR A 198 -2.65 9.68 -18.17
N ALA A 199 -1.71 10.54 -18.55
CA ALA A 199 -0.60 10.19 -19.43
C ALA A 199 0.68 10.00 -18.63
N GLU A 200 1.10 10.97 -17.80
CA GLU A 200 2.32 10.84 -16.97
C GLU A 200 2.18 9.70 -15.97
N VAL A 201 1.05 9.61 -15.25
CA VAL A 201 0.79 8.50 -14.31
C VAL A 201 0.68 7.16 -15.04
N LYS A 202 0.11 7.09 -16.25
CA LYS A 202 0.09 5.82 -17.01
C LYS A 202 1.46 5.44 -17.54
N GLU A 203 2.25 6.40 -18.01
CA GLU A 203 3.61 6.15 -18.50
C GLU A 203 4.51 5.75 -17.34
N ASP A 204 4.39 6.39 -16.17
CA ASP A 204 5.13 6.05 -14.96
C ASP A 204 4.65 4.74 -14.32
N ILE A 205 3.34 4.41 -14.34
CA ILE A 205 2.83 3.10 -13.88
C ILE A 205 3.23 1.99 -14.87
N ALA A 206 3.20 2.24 -16.18
CA ALA A 206 3.67 1.29 -17.20
C ALA A 206 5.20 1.06 -17.12
N LYS A 207 5.94 2.08 -16.66
CA LYS A 207 7.37 2.01 -16.29
C LYS A 207 7.60 1.55 -14.85
N SER A 208 6.55 1.41 -14.03
CA SER A 208 6.65 1.05 -12.61
C SER A 208 6.93 -0.45 -12.47
N ASP A 209 8.17 -0.74 -12.15
CA ASP A 209 8.67 -2.10 -11.95
C ASP A 209 7.98 -2.88 -10.82
N TYR A 210 7.32 -2.15 -9.91
CA TYR A 210 6.73 -2.73 -8.71
C TYR A 210 5.61 -3.75 -9.03
N PHE A 211 4.78 -3.50 -10.04
CA PHE A 211 3.76 -4.49 -10.44
C PHE A 211 4.32 -5.57 -11.36
N ARG A 212 5.32 -5.22 -12.16
CA ARG A 212 5.93 -6.12 -13.13
C ARG A 212 6.82 -7.18 -12.48
N ILE A 213 7.34 -6.96 -11.27
CA ILE A 213 8.50 -7.73 -10.76
C ILE A 213 8.38 -7.97 -9.24
N ARG A 214 7.25 -8.48 -8.75
CA ARG A 214 7.01 -8.66 -7.31
C ARG A 214 6.73 -10.09 -6.88
N LEU A 215 7.25 -10.40 -5.69
CA LEU A 215 6.86 -11.53 -4.86
C LEU A 215 6.14 -11.00 -3.62
N TYR A 216 4.93 -11.48 -3.38
CA TYR A 216 4.07 -11.07 -2.28
C TYR A 216 4.41 -11.78 -0.96
N ARG A 217 4.57 -11.01 0.11
CA ARG A 217 4.55 -11.49 1.50
C ARG A 217 3.44 -10.73 2.24
N ASP A 218 2.82 -11.37 3.23
CA ASP A 218 1.84 -10.72 4.10
C ASP A 218 2.45 -9.47 4.77
N GLY A 219 1.79 -8.31 4.66
CA GLY A 219 2.35 -7.00 5.07
C GLY A 219 2.71 -6.11 3.88
N ARG A 220 1.74 -5.86 2.99
CA ARG A 220 1.93 -5.23 1.68
C ARG A 220 2.57 -3.84 1.77
N LYS A 221 3.78 -3.69 1.23
CA LYS A 221 4.26 -2.36 0.79
C LYS A 221 3.47 -1.95 -0.44
N ARG A 222 2.79 -0.80 -0.43
CA ARG A 222 2.01 -0.30 -1.58
C ARG A 222 2.98 0.23 -2.66
N GLU A 223 2.57 0.26 -3.93
CA GLU A 223 3.37 0.88 -5.01
C GLU A 223 3.81 2.30 -4.63
N ASN A 224 2.86 3.05 -4.05
CA ASN A 224 3.11 4.40 -3.58
C ASN A 224 4.27 4.48 -2.58
N LEU A 225 4.51 3.45 -1.76
CA LEU A 225 5.66 3.43 -0.84
C LEU A 225 6.99 3.22 -1.57
N VAL A 226 7.01 2.44 -2.66
CA VAL A 226 8.21 2.31 -3.51
C VAL A 226 8.51 3.63 -4.17
N LYS A 227 7.50 4.27 -4.77
CA LYS A 227 7.67 5.57 -5.41
C LYS A 227 8.08 6.65 -4.40
N LEU A 228 7.47 6.63 -3.22
CA LEU A 228 7.84 7.54 -2.13
C LEU A 228 9.30 7.35 -1.72
N LEU A 229 9.77 6.11 -1.56
CA LEU A 229 11.18 5.83 -1.30
C LEU A 229 12.07 6.32 -2.45
N GLN A 230 11.73 6.05 -3.71
CA GLN A 230 12.50 6.53 -4.87
C GLN A 230 12.63 8.05 -4.86
N LEU A 231 11.58 8.77 -4.48
CA LEU A 231 11.59 10.23 -4.37
C LEU A 231 12.41 10.72 -3.17
N ILE A 232 12.33 10.04 -2.02
CA ILE A 232 13.19 10.33 -0.85
C ILE A 232 14.66 10.14 -1.24
N LEU A 233 15.00 9.06 -1.95
CA LEU A 233 16.37 8.78 -2.41
C LEU A 233 16.88 9.78 -3.45
N LYS A 234 15.98 10.42 -4.21
CA LYS A 234 16.29 11.55 -5.10
C LYS A 234 16.37 12.90 -4.36
N GLY A 235 16.29 12.90 -3.04
CA GLY A 235 16.34 14.06 -2.16
C GLY A 235 17.51 15.00 -2.45
N GLY A 236 17.27 16.32 -2.38
CA GLY A 236 18.22 17.34 -2.79
C GLY A 236 19.55 17.33 -2.01
N VAL A 237 19.59 16.82 -0.77
CA VAL A 237 20.85 16.66 -0.03
C VAL A 237 21.64 15.44 -0.49
N ILE A 238 20.98 14.35 -0.88
CA ILE A 238 21.69 13.21 -1.48
C ILE A 238 22.36 13.67 -2.80
N GLN A 239 21.62 14.36 -3.67
CA GLN A 239 22.17 14.80 -4.96
C GLN A 239 23.19 15.94 -4.89
N SER A 240 23.09 16.83 -3.88
CA SER A 240 24.06 17.93 -3.71
C SER A 240 25.32 17.54 -2.94
N THR A 241 25.27 16.45 -2.16
CA THR A 241 26.42 15.95 -1.37
C THR A 241 27.10 14.76 -2.02
N PHE A 242 26.43 14.04 -2.94
CA PHE A 242 26.94 12.82 -3.57
C PHE A 242 26.85 12.86 -5.09
N SER A 243 27.73 12.12 -5.77
CA SER A 243 27.45 11.64 -7.13
C SER A 243 26.27 10.67 -7.10
N ASP A 244 25.56 10.43 -8.21
CA ASP A 244 24.42 9.51 -8.35
C ASP A 244 24.71 8.01 -7.97
N ASN A 245 25.88 7.72 -7.41
CA ASN A 245 26.47 6.41 -7.14
C ASN A 245 26.63 6.12 -5.63
N PHE A 246 25.52 6.19 -4.87
CA PHE A 246 25.48 5.78 -3.46
C PHE A 246 25.11 4.29 -3.31
N ASP A 247 25.55 3.68 -2.21
CA ASP A 247 25.16 2.30 -1.87
C ASP A 247 23.85 2.28 -1.07
N PHE A 248 22.98 1.33 -1.39
CA PHE A 248 21.67 1.19 -0.77
C PHE A 248 21.57 -0.10 0.02
N TYR A 249 21.19 -0.01 1.29
CA TYR A 249 21.01 -1.16 2.18
C TYR A 249 19.53 -1.34 2.51
N ASP A 250 18.92 -2.38 1.96
CA ASP A 250 17.63 -2.90 2.43
C ASP A 250 17.87 -3.81 3.64
N VAL A 251 17.77 -3.25 4.85
CA VAL A 251 18.17 -3.91 6.09
C VAL A 251 17.20 -5.06 6.44
N PHE A 252 15.92 -4.89 6.09
CA PHE A 252 14.83 -5.83 6.31
C PHE A 252 14.15 -6.14 4.97
N GLY A 253 14.92 -6.81 4.10
CA GLY A 253 14.63 -6.99 2.69
C GLY A 253 13.36 -7.72 2.32
N GLY A 254 12.84 -8.57 3.22
CA GLY A 254 11.63 -9.32 2.93
C GLY A 254 11.80 -10.21 1.71
N THR A 255 10.93 -10.02 0.71
CA THR A 255 11.01 -10.73 -0.57
C THR A 255 11.99 -10.09 -1.56
N GLY A 256 12.72 -9.04 -1.17
CA GLY A 256 13.63 -8.28 -2.04
C GLY A 256 12.93 -7.33 -3.01
N THR A 257 11.59 -7.20 -2.93
CA THR A 257 10.78 -6.38 -3.85
C THR A 257 11.23 -4.93 -3.87
N MET A 258 11.61 -4.34 -2.73
CA MET A 258 12.12 -2.97 -2.68
C MET A 258 13.46 -2.86 -3.41
N THR A 259 14.44 -3.70 -3.08
CA THR A 259 15.76 -3.69 -3.71
C THR A 259 15.71 -3.87 -5.23
N VAL A 260 14.89 -4.80 -5.75
CA VAL A 260 14.80 -5.04 -7.21
C VAL A 260 14.09 -3.89 -7.95
N SER A 261 13.17 -3.20 -7.26
CA SER A 261 12.47 -2.01 -7.80
C SER A 261 13.35 -0.76 -7.85
N LEU A 262 14.52 -0.80 -7.21
CA LEU A 262 15.46 0.32 -7.14
C LEU A 262 16.61 0.23 -8.15
N LYS A 263 16.63 -0.77 -9.05
CA LYS A 263 17.72 -0.96 -10.03
C LYS A 263 18.07 0.31 -10.81
N ASP A 264 17.06 1.06 -11.25
CA ASP A 264 17.31 2.24 -12.07
C ASP A 264 17.48 3.52 -11.24
N THR A 265 17.09 3.49 -9.96
CA THR A 265 17.20 4.60 -9.01
C THR A 265 18.56 4.63 -8.32
N VAL A 266 19.10 3.47 -7.95
CA VAL A 266 20.38 3.33 -7.24
C VAL A 266 21.43 2.84 -8.24
N LYS A 267 22.45 3.66 -8.51
CA LYS A 267 23.56 3.27 -9.41
C LYS A 267 24.70 2.53 -8.69
N GLY A 268 24.83 2.71 -7.37
CA GLY A 268 25.78 1.98 -6.53
C GLY A 268 25.34 0.55 -6.22
N ILE A 269 26.02 -0.07 -5.25
CA ILE A 269 25.72 -1.44 -4.84
C ILE A 269 24.40 -1.45 -4.05
N ARG A 270 23.52 -2.37 -4.44
CA ARG A 270 22.29 -2.66 -3.72
C ARG A 270 22.54 -3.86 -2.81
N HIS A 271 22.45 -3.65 -1.51
CA HIS A 271 22.56 -4.68 -0.49
C HIS A 271 21.16 -5.08 -0.02
N LEU A 272 20.84 -6.37 -0.13
CA LEU A 272 19.60 -6.98 0.32
C LEU A 272 19.90 -7.89 1.50
N ASN A 273 19.46 -7.50 2.70
CA ASN A 273 19.58 -8.33 3.89
C ASN A 273 18.23 -8.90 4.32
N GLU A 274 18.18 -10.20 4.60
CA GLU A 274 17.02 -10.81 5.26
C GLU A 274 17.48 -11.75 6.38
N PHE A 275 17.01 -11.47 7.60
CA PHE A 275 17.36 -12.22 8.79
C PHE A 275 16.70 -13.61 8.81
N ASP A 276 15.52 -13.75 8.20
CA ASP A 276 14.92 -15.04 7.90
C ASP A 276 15.79 -15.78 6.88
N VAL A 277 16.67 -16.65 7.39
CA VAL A 277 17.64 -17.42 6.60
C VAL A 277 16.96 -18.30 5.54
N VAL A 278 15.70 -18.70 5.72
CA VAL A 278 14.96 -19.52 4.75
C VAL A 278 14.55 -18.67 3.55
N VAL A 279 14.05 -17.46 3.80
CA VAL A 279 13.76 -16.48 2.75
C VAL A 279 15.05 -16.05 2.04
N ALA A 280 16.09 -15.69 2.79
CA ALA A 280 17.38 -15.29 2.23
C ALA A 280 17.98 -16.40 1.36
N LYS A 281 17.88 -17.66 1.78
CA LYS A 281 18.35 -18.83 1.02
C LYS A 281 17.58 -19.02 -0.28
N ALA A 282 16.26 -18.85 -0.28
CA ALA A 282 15.46 -18.94 -1.50
C ALA A 282 15.86 -17.85 -2.51
N LEU A 283 15.97 -16.60 -2.05
CA LEU A 283 16.41 -15.46 -2.88
C LEU A 283 17.84 -15.64 -3.38
N TYR A 284 18.75 -16.14 -2.54
CA TYR A 284 20.13 -16.45 -2.92
C TYR A 284 20.19 -17.48 -4.05
N PHE A 285 19.36 -18.52 -4.01
CA PHE A 285 19.31 -19.51 -5.07
C PHE A 285 18.73 -18.94 -6.37
N ILE A 286 17.64 -18.15 -6.29
CA ILE A 286 17.06 -17.45 -7.45
C ILE A 286 18.12 -16.56 -8.13
N LYS A 287 18.92 -15.83 -7.34
CA LYS A 287 20.06 -15.04 -7.82
C LYS A 287 21.13 -15.93 -8.46
N LYS A 288 21.64 -16.92 -7.71
CA LYS A 288 22.83 -17.71 -8.10
C LYS A 288 22.62 -18.57 -9.33
N TYR A 289 21.41 -19.10 -9.51
CA TYR A 289 21.09 -19.99 -10.63
C TYR A 289 20.38 -19.27 -11.77
N GLY A 290 20.20 -17.95 -11.68
CA GLY A 290 19.61 -17.11 -12.73
C GLY A 290 18.29 -17.68 -13.26
N HIS A 291 18.05 -17.54 -14.56
CA HIS A 291 16.86 -18.05 -15.26
C HIS A 291 16.63 -19.57 -15.14
N ARG A 292 17.64 -20.37 -14.79
CA ARG A 292 17.46 -21.82 -14.68
C ARG A 292 16.44 -22.22 -13.62
N LEU A 293 16.39 -21.54 -12.47
CA LEU A 293 15.41 -21.84 -11.43
C LEU A 293 14.00 -21.30 -11.75
N PRO A 294 13.85 -20.05 -12.26
CA PRO A 294 12.63 -19.57 -12.90
C PRO A 294 12.06 -20.52 -13.95
N ASP A 295 12.88 -20.98 -14.90
CA ASP A 295 12.45 -21.88 -15.97
C ASP A 295 12.06 -23.25 -15.44
N ASP A 296 12.88 -23.82 -14.55
CA ASP A 296 12.56 -25.06 -13.83
C ASP A 296 11.21 -24.92 -13.08
N PHE A 297 10.96 -23.78 -12.43
CA PHE A 297 9.70 -23.48 -11.73
C PHE A 297 8.52 -23.40 -12.69
N LYS A 298 8.63 -22.60 -13.77
CA LYS A 298 7.57 -22.44 -14.78
C LYS A 298 7.21 -23.79 -15.41
N LYS A 299 8.22 -24.58 -15.84
CA LYS A 299 8.01 -25.93 -16.40
C LYS A 299 7.33 -26.85 -15.38
N THR A 300 7.87 -26.93 -14.15
CA THR A 300 7.30 -27.77 -13.09
C THR A 300 5.88 -27.36 -12.75
N PHE A 301 5.59 -26.06 -12.71
CA PHE A 301 4.28 -25.54 -12.40
C PHE A 301 3.26 -25.88 -13.50
N VAL A 302 3.61 -25.72 -14.78
CA VAL A 302 2.74 -26.08 -15.90
C VAL A 302 2.44 -27.59 -15.86
N GLU A 303 3.48 -28.42 -15.72
CA GLU A 303 3.31 -29.87 -15.58
C GLU A 303 2.46 -30.25 -14.37
N PHE A 304 2.65 -29.56 -13.24
CA PHE A 304 1.85 -29.73 -12.03
C PHE A 304 0.38 -29.39 -12.30
N ASN A 305 0.13 -28.20 -12.84
CA ASN A 305 -1.21 -27.66 -13.01
C ASN A 305 -2.04 -28.48 -14.00
N ASP A 306 -1.46 -28.86 -15.13
CA ASP A 306 -2.20 -29.51 -16.22
C ASP A 306 -2.50 -30.98 -15.88
N LYS A 307 -1.51 -31.73 -15.39
CA LYS A 307 -1.71 -33.11 -14.94
C LYS A 307 -2.73 -33.19 -13.80
N TRP A 308 -2.74 -32.21 -12.89
CA TRP A 308 -3.65 -32.21 -11.74
C TRP A 308 -5.05 -31.71 -12.09
N TYR A 309 -5.17 -30.74 -13.01
CA TYR A 309 -6.47 -30.31 -13.54
C TYR A 309 -7.22 -31.48 -14.21
N ASP A 310 -6.53 -32.29 -15.01
CA ASP A 310 -7.12 -33.45 -15.67
C ASP A 310 -7.56 -34.52 -14.66
N ILE A 311 -6.71 -34.81 -13.67
CA ILE A 311 -7.01 -35.74 -12.57
C ILE A 311 -8.25 -35.29 -11.76
N ILE A 312 -8.42 -33.98 -11.55
CA ILE A 312 -9.51 -33.42 -10.73
C ILE A 312 -10.81 -33.23 -11.51
N LYS A 313 -10.72 -32.92 -12.81
CA LYS A 313 -11.88 -32.76 -13.71
C LYS A 313 -12.73 -34.03 -13.80
N ASP A 314 -12.09 -35.20 -13.66
CA ASP A 314 -12.72 -36.50 -13.79
C ASP A 314 -13.13 -37.14 -12.44
N MET A 315 -12.73 -36.57 -11.30
CA MET A 315 -13.04 -37.11 -9.98
C MET A 315 -14.34 -36.55 -9.38
N LYS A 316 -15.32 -37.44 -9.15
CA LYS A 316 -16.53 -37.21 -8.32
C LYS A 316 -16.26 -37.17 -6.80
N THR A 317 -14.99 -37.10 -6.37
CA THR A 317 -14.60 -37.18 -4.94
C THR A 317 -13.76 -35.98 -4.52
N SER A 318 -13.80 -35.62 -3.23
CA SER A 318 -13.04 -34.50 -2.66
C SER A 318 -11.52 -34.73 -2.71
N VAL A 319 -10.76 -33.64 -2.74
CA VAL A 319 -9.30 -33.64 -2.67
C VAL A 319 -8.86 -34.05 -1.25
N SER A 320 -7.92 -34.97 -1.09
CA SER A 320 -7.41 -35.39 0.22
C SER A 320 -5.89 -35.18 0.35
N GLN A 321 -5.43 -34.99 1.58
CA GLN A 321 -4.00 -34.84 1.92
C GLN A 321 -3.13 -35.94 1.31
N LYS A 322 -3.58 -37.19 1.39
CA LYS A 322 -2.86 -38.36 0.87
C LYS A 322 -2.68 -38.31 -0.66
N LYS A 323 -3.68 -37.78 -1.39
CA LYS A 323 -3.60 -37.61 -2.85
C LYS A 323 -2.66 -36.46 -3.23
N MET A 324 -2.77 -35.33 -2.54
CA MET A 324 -1.85 -34.18 -2.67
C MET A 324 -0.39 -34.61 -2.51
N TYR A 325 -0.16 -35.37 -1.45
CA TYR A 325 1.12 -35.92 -1.06
C TYR A 325 1.71 -36.82 -2.15
N ALA A 326 0.93 -37.79 -2.64
CA ALA A 326 1.35 -38.70 -3.70
C ALA A 326 1.72 -37.96 -4.99
N HIS A 327 1.03 -36.86 -5.27
CA HIS A 327 1.26 -36.07 -6.47
C HIS A 327 2.51 -35.18 -6.39
N LEU A 328 2.68 -34.44 -5.30
CA LEU A 328 3.92 -33.69 -5.04
C LEU A 328 5.12 -34.63 -5.12
N LYS A 329 5.01 -35.79 -4.50
CA LYS A 329 6.01 -36.86 -4.60
C LYS A 329 6.27 -37.28 -6.05
N SER A 330 5.24 -37.56 -6.86
CA SER A 330 5.43 -37.95 -8.26
C SER A 330 6.15 -36.91 -9.14
N ILE A 331 5.96 -35.62 -8.85
CA ILE A 331 6.55 -34.53 -9.64
C ILE A 331 8.02 -34.36 -9.31
N PHE A 332 8.34 -34.32 -8.02
CA PHE A 332 9.71 -34.15 -7.56
C PHE A 332 10.54 -35.47 -7.58
N GLU A 333 9.90 -36.62 -7.86
CA GLU A 333 10.56 -37.92 -8.12
C GLU A 333 10.74 -38.25 -9.62
N ASN A 334 10.26 -37.41 -10.56
CA ASN A 334 10.33 -37.67 -12.00
C ASN A 334 11.78 -37.86 -12.51
N THR A 335 11.98 -38.90 -13.32
CA THR A 335 13.25 -39.40 -13.86
C THR A 335 14.01 -38.37 -14.72
N GLU A 336 13.30 -37.46 -15.40
CA GLU A 336 13.91 -36.41 -16.22
C GLU A 336 14.65 -35.37 -15.35
N TYR A 337 14.09 -35.04 -14.18
CA TYR A 337 14.70 -34.16 -13.18
C TYR A 337 15.95 -34.76 -12.53
N ARG A 338 15.97 -36.09 -12.32
CA ARG A 338 17.16 -36.81 -11.83
C ARG A 338 18.28 -36.85 -12.88
N ASN A 339 17.93 -37.02 -14.15
CA ASN A 339 18.91 -37.17 -15.24
C ASN A 339 19.66 -35.88 -15.59
N ILE A 340 19.00 -34.71 -15.53
CA ILE A 340 19.65 -33.43 -15.85
C ILE A 340 20.58 -32.97 -14.71
N TYR A 341 20.33 -33.41 -13.47
CA TYR A 341 20.91 -32.76 -12.29
C TYR A 341 21.51 -33.67 -11.20
N GLY A 342 21.45 -34.99 -11.36
CA GLY A 342 21.83 -35.96 -10.32
C GLY A 342 22.77 -37.06 -10.80
N LYS A 343 23.94 -36.71 -11.36
CA LYS A 343 25.03 -37.70 -11.53
C LYS A 343 26.07 -37.71 -10.42
N ASN A 344 26.15 -36.66 -9.59
CA ASN A 344 27.10 -36.60 -8.48
C ASN A 344 26.33 -36.32 -7.18
N ASP A 345 26.48 -37.23 -6.19
CA ASP A 345 25.95 -37.17 -4.80
C ASP A 345 24.55 -37.76 -4.48
N THR A 346 24.19 -38.89 -5.06
CA THR A 346 23.06 -39.73 -4.58
C THR A 346 23.36 -40.50 -3.28
N ARG A 347 23.77 -39.79 -2.22
CA ARG A 347 23.75 -40.30 -0.83
C ARG A 347 23.14 -39.32 0.18
N GLY A 348 22.41 -38.30 -0.28
CA GLY A 348 21.64 -37.41 0.58
C GLY A 348 20.17 -37.85 0.66
N LYS A 349 19.64 -38.00 1.88
CA LYS A 349 18.23 -38.29 2.21
C LYS A 349 17.26 -37.66 1.19
N ASP A 350 16.58 -38.51 0.44
CA ASP A 350 15.81 -38.18 -0.77
C ASP A 350 14.66 -37.20 -0.45
N ILE A 351 14.20 -36.45 -1.46
CA ILE A 351 12.96 -35.64 -1.40
C ILE A 351 11.80 -36.44 -0.75
N LYS A 352 11.78 -37.75 -0.99
CA LYS A 352 10.91 -38.72 -0.35
C LYS A 352 10.90 -38.63 1.19
N ASP A 353 12.06 -38.56 1.85
CA ASP A 353 12.16 -38.47 3.32
C ASP A 353 11.64 -37.11 3.83
N ILE A 354 11.84 -36.04 3.06
CA ILE A 354 11.36 -34.68 3.40
C ILE A 354 9.84 -34.62 3.30
N VAL A 355 9.29 -35.21 2.25
CA VAL A 355 7.85 -35.26 2.02
C VAL A 355 7.25 -36.23 3.07
N ASP A 356 7.81 -37.43 3.28
CA ASP A 356 7.35 -38.44 4.26
C ASP A 356 7.38 -37.92 5.72
N THR A 357 8.19 -36.90 6.02
CA THR A 357 8.26 -36.27 7.36
C THR A 357 7.35 -35.04 7.53
N TRP A 358 6.63 -34.61 6.49
CA TRP A 358 5.64 -33.54 6.61
C TRP A 358 4.52 -33.94 7.57
N LYS A 359 4.43 -33.24 8.70
CA LYS A 359 3.36 -33.45 9.68
C LYS A 359 2.00 -33.12 9.07
N GLY A 360 1.02 -33.97 9.36
CA GLY A 360 -0.31 -33.88 8.80
C GLY A 360 -1.04 -32.60 9.17
N ILE A 361 -1.19 -31.68 8.23
CA ILE A 361 -2.14 -30.57 8.33
C ILE A 361 -3.54 -31.09 8.01
N ASP A 362 -4.52 -30.81 8.88
CA ASP A 362 -5.93 -31.10 8.61
C ASP A 362 -6.52 -30.06 7.65
N TYR A 363 -6.39 -30.32 6.34
CA TYR A 363 -6.93 -29.45 5.29
C TYR A 363 -8.45 -29.39 5.32
N ASP A 364 -9.10 -30.50 5.65
CA ASP A 364 -10.56 -30.58 5.72
C ASP A 364 -11.06 -29.66 6.84
N ALA A 365 -10.40 -29.67 8.00
CA ALA A 365 -10.69 -28.74 9.09
C ALA A 365 -10.38 -27.28 8.71
N LYS A 366 -9.23 -26.98 8.09
CA LYS A 366 -8.88 -25.61 7.67
C LYS A 366 -9.86 -25.07 6.61
N TYR A 367 -10.23 -25.89 5.63
CA TYR A 367 -11.20 -25.53 4.59
C TYR A 367 -12.60 -25.35 5.19
N LYS A 368 -13.03 -26.26 6.07
CA LYS A 368 -14.31 -26.15 6.80
C LYS A 368 -14.37 -24.88 7.65
N ALA A 369 -13.29 -24.56 8.38
CA ALA A 369 -13.19 -23.34 9.18
C ALA A 369 -13.29 -22.08 8.30
N LYS A 370 -12.68 -22.08 7.11
CA LYS A 370 -12.83 -20.97 6.14
C LYS A 370 -14.26 -20.84 5.62
N GLN A 371 -14.89 -21.95 5.21
CA GLN A 371 -16.29 -21.94 4.79
C GLN A 371 -17.22 -21.42 5.88
N GLN A 372 -16.96 -21.79 7.14
CA GLN A 372 -17.72 -21.32 8.29
C GLN A 372 -17.57 -19.80 8.48
N ARG A 373 -16.34 -19.26 8.35
CA ARG A 373 -16.13 -17.79 8.41
C ARG A 373 -16.89 -17.02 7.34
N ILE A 374 -16.97 -17.52 6.11
CA ILE A 374 -17.79 -16.90 5.04
C ILE A 374 -19.26 -16.85 5.48
N ILE A 375 -19.77 -17.95 6.04
CA ILE A 375 -21.15 -18.04 6.51
C ILE A 375 -21.39 -17.06 7.65
N ASP A 376 -20.47 -17.00 8.62
CA ASP A 376 -20.57 -16.14 9.80
C ASP A 376 -20.50 -14.66 9.41
N ASN A 377 -19.52 -14.25 8.61
CA ASN A 377 -19.41 -12.87 8.12
C ASN A 377 -20.63 -12.44 7.31
N ARG A 378 -21.14 -13.31 6.43
CA ARG A 378 -22.37 -13.02 5.68
C ARG A 378 -23.56 -12.83 6.62
N LYS A 379 -23.68 -13.64 7.68
CA LYS A 379 -24.74 -13.46 8.69
C LYS A 379 -24.59 -12.13 9.41
N SER A 380 -23.38 -11.79 9.85
CA SER A 380 -23.10 -10.50 10.49
C SER A 380 -23.37 -9.31 9.57
N LEU A 381 -23.05 -9.42 8.28
CA LEU A 381 -23.38 -8.39 7.28
C LEU A 381 -24.88 -8.30 7.02
N TYR A 382 -25.58 -9.42 6.95
CA TYR A 382 -27.04 -9.44 6.82
C TYR A 382 -27.72 -8.78 8.02
N GLU A 383 -27.26 -9.08 9.23
CA GLU A 383 -27.70 -8.45 10.47
C GLU A 383 -27.39 -6.94 10.44
N ALA A 384 -26.18 -6.53 10.04
CA ALA A 384 -25.78 -5.12 9.95
C ALA A 384 -26.54 -4.33 8.86
N VAL A 385 -26.88 -4.96 7.73
CA VAL A 385 -27.70 -4.36 6.67
C VAL A 385 -29.18 -4.30 7.07
N GLY A 386 -29.65 -5.30 7.82
CA GLY A 386 -31.01 -5.39 8.33
C GLY A 386 -31.28 -4.54 9.58
N ASP A 387 -30.23 -4.06 10.25
CA ASP A 387 -30.36 -3.16 11.38
C ASP A 387 -30.82 -1.78 10.90
N ASN A 388 -32.01 -1.38 11.35
CA ASN A 388 -32.64 -0.10 11.01
C ASN A 388 -32.04 1.07 11.82
N ASP A 389 -30.94 0.84 12.54
CA ASP A 389 -30.26 1.88 13.32
C ASP A 389 -29.80 3.03 12.41
N THR A 390 -30.17 4.25 12.80
CA THR A 390 -29.95 5.49 12.04
C THR A 390 -28.49 5.95 12.08
N LYS A 391 -27.62 5.22 12.77
CA LYS A 391 -26.18 5.51 12.91
C LYS A 391 -25.29 4.99 11.78
N VAL A 392 -25.72 3.98 11.02
CA VAL A 392 -24.95 3.46 9.86
C VAL A 392 -25.25 4.35 8.65
N MET A 393 -24.25 5.07 8.13
CA MET A 393 -24.47 6.03 7.03
C MET A 393 -24.83 5.31 5.72
N SER A 394 -25.49 6.00 4.78
CA SER A 394 -25.95 5.40 3.51
C SER A 394 -24.83 4.78 2.68
N LEU A 395 -23.63 5.35 2.69
CA LEU A 395 -22.45 4.81 1.99
C LEU A 395 -21.83 3.61 2.68
N GLU A 396 -21.81 3.57 4.01
CA GLU A 396 -21.44 2.34 4.72
C GLU A 396 -22.45 1.24 4.41
N ARG A 397 -23.75 1.55 4.38
CA ARG A 397 -24.79 0.58 3.99
C ARG A 397 -24.65 0.11 2.54
N GLY A 398 -24.26 1.00 1.61
CA GLY A 398 -23.94 0.66 0.22
C GLY A 398 -22.76 -0.31 0.10
N TYR A 399 -21.64 0.03 0.74
CA TYR A 399 -20.46 -0.84 0.81
C TYR A 399 -20.77 -2.20 1.46
N LEU A 400 -21.50 -2.20 2.59
CA LEU A 400 -21.91 -3.43 3.27
C LEU A 400 -22.82 -4.30 2.40
N LYS A 401 -23.69 -3.68 1.58
CA LYS A 401 -24.57 -4.39 0.64
C LYS A 401 -23.80 -4.99 -0.53
N GLU A 402 -22.90 -4.24 -1.16
CA GLU A 402 -22.00 -4.77 -2.20
C GLU A 402 -21.18 -5.94 -1.65
N ARG A 403 -20.62 -5.78 -0.45
CA ARG A 403 -19.86 -6.83 0.21
C ARG A 403 -20.70 -8.08 0.48
N TYR A 404 -21.93 -7.90 0.94
CA TYR A 404 -22.88 -8.99 1.13
C TYR A 404 -23.19 -9.73 -0.19
N GLU A 405 -23.38 -9.01 -1.29
CA GLU A 405 -23.63 -9.58 -2.63
C GLU A 405 -22.42 -10.36 -3.16
N GLU A 406 -21.20 -9.84 -2.99
CA GLU A 406 -19.95 -10.54 -3.33
C GLU A 406 -19.85 -11.90 -2.62
N LEU A 407 -20.13 -11.93 -1.32
CA LEU A 407 -20.05 -13.17 -0.52
C LEU A 407 -21.12 -14.18 -0.93
N LEU A 408 -22.32 -13.73 -1.34
CA LEU A 408 -23.35 -14.61 -1.88
C LEU A 408 -22.94 -15.26 -3.19
N ILE A 409 -22.34 -14.50 -4.11
CA ILE A 409 -21.84 -15.02 -5.39
C ILE A 409 -20.76 -16.07 -5.12
N LEU A 410 -19.85 -15.78 -4.20
CA LEU A 410 -18.74 -16.64 -3.81
C LEU A 410 -19.22 -17.96 -3.19
N GLU A 411 -20.16 -17.91 -2.25
CA GLU A 411 -20.75 -19.13 -1.66
C GLU A 411 -21.43 -19.99 -2.72
N ARG A 412 -22.18 -19.39 -3.66
CA ARG A 412 -22.82 -20.12 -4.76
C ARG A 412 -21.81 -20.74 -5.71
N ALA A 413 -20.70 -20.05 -6.01
CA ALA A 413 -19.63 -20.57 -6.85
C ALA A 413 -18.96 -21.80 -6.21
N LEU A 414 -18.68 -21.75 -4.91
CA LEU A 414 -18.07 -22.86 -4.15
C LEU A 414 -18.97 -24.11 -4.03
N LYS A 415 -20.29 -23.97 -4.22
CA LYS A 415 -21.22 -25.10 -4.28
C LYS A 415 -21.11 -25.92 -5.58
N ARG A 416 -20.50 -25.37 -6.64
CA ARG A 416 -20.30 -26.09 -7.91
C ARG A 416 -19.13 -27.06 -7.77
N HIS A 417 -19.38 -28.36 -7.94
CA HIS A 417 -18.38 -29.43 -7.73
C HIS A 417 -17.06 -29.21 -8.50
N LYS A 418 -17.11 -28.70 -9.74
CA LYS A 418 -15.92 -28.41 -10.55
C LYS A 418 -15.08 -27.25 -9.98
N VAL A 419 -15.72 -26.22 -9.43
CA VAL A 419 -15.04 -25.06 -8.84
C VAL A 419 -14.48 -25.43 -7.47
N LYS A 420 -15.27 -26.16 -6.67
CA LYS A 420 -14.89 -26.68 -5.35
C LYS A 420 -13.57 -27.45 -5.39
N ASN A 421 -13.44 -28.43 -6.27
CA ASN A 421 -12.24 -29.28 -6.29
C ASN A 421 -10.97 -28.50 -6.69
N VAL A 422 -11.08 -27.57 -7.64
CA VAL A 422 -9.97 -26.70 -8.06
C VAL A 422 -9.54 -25.77 -6.93
N VAL A 423 -10.51 -25.20 -6.21
CA VAL A 423 -10.27 -24.36 -5.03
C VAL A 423 -9.60 -25.14 -3.90
N GLU A 424 -10.12 -26.32 -3.55
CA GLU A 424 -9.57 -27.20 -2.51
C GLU A 424 -8.11 -27.57 -2.81
N MET A 425 -7.80 -27.85 -4.08
CA MET A 425 -6.45 -28.14 -4.56
C MET A 425 -5.48 -26.98 -4.30
N TYR A 426 -5.78 -25.78 -4.82
CA TYR A 426 -4.89 -24.63 -4.70
C TYR A 426 -4.66 -24.21 -3.26
N LEU A 427 -5.72 -24.24 -2.45
CA LEU A 427 -5.66 -23.96 -1.01
C LEU A 427 -4.79 -24.97 -0.27
N ALA A 428 -4.96 -26.26 -0.56
CA ALA A 428 -4.18 -27.28 0.10
C ALA A 428 -2.70 -27.19 -0.25
N LEU A 429 -2.34 -26.88 -1.50
CA LEU A 429 -0.96 -26.64 -1.91
C LEU A 429 -0.35 -25.41 -1.24
N TYR A 430 -1.09 -24.29 -1.22
CA TYR A 430 -0.65 -23.08 -0.54
C TYR A 430 -0.33 -23.38 0.92
N VAL A 431 -1.27 -24.04 1.63
CA VAL A 431 -1.10 -24.39 3.03
C VAL A 431 0.02 -25.43 3.21
N SER A 432 0.18 -26.40 2.30
CA SER A 432 1.29 -27.36 2.33
C SER A 432 2.64 -26.65 2.26
N PHE A 433 2.81 -25.75 1.29
CA PHE A 433 4.07 -25.06 1.06
C PHE A 433 4.34 -23.98 2.12
N GLU A 434 3.31 -23.26 2.56
CA GLU A 434 3.43 -22.30 3.66
C GLU A 434 3.88 -23.01 4.94
N GLU A 435 3.26 -24.13 5.28
CA GLU A 435 3.64 -24.94 6.43
C GLU A 435 5.02 -25.57 6.24
N TYR A 436 5.38 -26.00 5.04
CA TYR A 436 6.71 -26.51 4.75
C TYR A 436 7.79 -25.44 5.01
N ILE A 437 7.58 -24.22 4.52
CA ILE A 437 8.47 -23.08 4.78
C ILE A 437 8.52 -22.80 6.30
N LYS A 438 7.38 -22.78 6.98
CA LYS A 438 7.29 -22.62 8.44
C LYS A 438 8.01 -23.74 9.18
N GLN A 439 7.87 -25.00 8.78
CA GLN A 439 8.58 -26.13 9.40
C GLN A 439 10.09 -26.00 9.23
N ILE A 440 10.59 -25.51 8.09
CA ILE A 440 12.02 -25.22 7.96
C ILE A 440 12.44 -24.12 8.97
N ASN A 441 11.56 -23.16 9.25
CA ASN A 441 11.76 -22.10 10.24
C ASN A 441 11.56 -22.53 11.71
N ASP A 442 10.64 -23.43 12.03
CA ASP A 442 10.13 -23.71 13.39
C ASP A 442 10.58 -25.08 13.95
N ASP A 443 11.19 -25.95 13.15
CA ASP A 443 11.49 -27.31 13.58
C ASP A 443 12.61 -27.35 14.64
N LYS A 444 12.34 -28.00 15.78
CA LYS A 444 13.35 -28.41 16.78
C LYS A 444 14.49 -29.25 16.17
N LYS A 445 14.35 -29.73 14.92
CA LYS A 445 15.39 -30.47 14.17
C LYS A 445 16.14 -29.66 13.10
N THR A 446 15.69 -28.45 12.73
CA THR A 446 16.57 -27.49 12.04
C THR A 446 17.26 -26.70 13.15
N SER A 447 18.27 -27.31 13.76
CA SER A 447 18.98 -26.70 14.89
C SER A 447 19.49 -25.31 14.53
N ASP A 448 19.63 -24.43 15.52
CA ASP A 448 20.23 -23.11 15.32
C ASP A 448 21.58 -23.22 14.59
N ALA A 449 22.34 -24.31 14.87
CA ALA A 449 23.57 -24.65 14.17
C ALA A 449 23.41 -24.83 12.63
N GLN A 450 22.30 -25.39 12.17
CA GLN A 450 22.03 -25.54 10.73
C GLN A 450 21.68 -24.19 10.09
N LYS A 451 20.90 -23.35 10.78
CA LYS A 451 20.59 -21.99 10.34
C LYS A 451 21.86 -21.12 10.28
N ASP A 452 22.72 -21.23 11.29
CA ASP A 452 24.00 -20.54 11.33
C ASP A 452 24.95 -21.01 10.23
N THR A 453 24.95 -22.30 9.94
CA THR A 453 25.69 -22.85 8.80
C THR A 453 25.20 -22.25 7.49
N TRP A 454 23.88 -22.14 7.28
CA TRP A 454 23.32 -21.51 6.10
C TRP A 454 23.64 -20.01 6.03
N ARG A 455 23.53 -19.26 7.14
CA ARG A 455 23.92 -17.84 7.19
C ARG A 455 25.37 -17.67 6.77
N LYS A 456 26.30 -18.45 7.33
CA LYS A 456 27.72 -18.45 6.93
C LYS A 456 27.90 -18.78 5.45
N GLN A 457 27.16 -19.75 4.92
CA GLN A 457 27.25 -20.15 3.51
C GLN A 457 26.70 -19.09 2.54
N ILE A 458 25.61 -18.40 2.92
CA ILE A 458 25.05 -17.27 2.15
C ILE A 458 26.06 -16.11 2.16
N ASN A 459 26.50 -15.70 3.35
CA ASN A 459 27.40 -14.56 3.52
C ASN A 459 28.79 -14.79 2.89
N ASN A 460 29.24 -16.05 2.74
CA ASN A 460 30.49 -16.41 2.08
C ASN A 460 30.31 -16.89 0.63
N SER A 461 29.10 -16.84 0.07
CA SER A 461 28.77 -17.29 -1.29
C SER A 461 29.12 -18.77 -1.64
N THR A 462 29.20 -19.65 -0.64
CA THR A 462 29.65 -21.05 -0.81
C THR A 462 28.52 -22.08 -0.96
N LEU A 463 27.25 -21.65 -0.86
CA LEU A 463 26.11 -22.56 -0.87
C LEU A 463 25.91 -23.27 -2.23
N LYS A 464 25.65 -24.58 -2.21
CA LYS A 464 25.30 -25.42 -3.38
C LYS A 464 23.82 -25.81 -3.35
N LEU A 465 23.16 -25.81 -4.50
CA LEU A 465 21.76 -26.19 -4.64
C LEU A 465 21.56 -27.70 -4.49
N THR A 466 20.77 -28.10 -3.49
CA THR A 466 20.33 -29.49 -3.30
C THR A 466 18.90 -29.70 -3.83
N PRO A 467 18.43 -30.95 -3.98
CA PRO A 467 17.03 -31.22 -4.31
C PRO A 467 16.03 -30.63 -3.30
N ARG A 468 16.37 -30.64 -2.01
CA ARG A 468 15.57 -30.01 -0.94
C ARG A 468 15.46 -28.50 -1.13
N ASP A 469 16.57 -27.87 -1.51
CA ASP A 469 16.61 -26.42 -1.73
C ASP A 469 15.76 -26.00 -2.93
N ARG A 470 15.64 -26.85 -3.95
CA ARG A 470 14.74 -26.60 -5.09
C ARG A 470 13.28 -26.64 -4.67
N LEU A 471 12.90 -27.62 -3.84
CA LEU A 471 11.55 -27.67 -3.29
C LEU A 471 11.26 -26.44 -2.42
N LEU A 472 12.25 -25.96 -1.66
CA LEU A 472 12.15 -24.69 -0.93
C LEU A 472 11.93 -23.50 -1.88
N VAL A 473 12.73 -23.35 -2.94
CA VAL A 473 12.56 -22.27 -3.92
C VAL A 473 11.19 -22.36 -4.60
N PHE A 474 10.75 -23.57 -4.98
CA PHE A 474 9.44 -23.80 -5.57
C PHE A 474 8.32 -23.43 -4.59
N ALA A 475 8.39 -23.88 -3.34
CA ALA A 475 7.43 -23.54 -2.31
C ALA A 475 7.40 -22.03 -2.03
N PHE A 476 8.57 -21.40 -1.98
CA PHE A 476 8.73 -19.95 -1.79
C PHE A 476 8.10 -19.17 -2.94
N LEU A 477 8.46 -19.50 -4.18
CA LEU A 477 7.87 -18.87 -5.37
C LEU A 477 6.38 -19.14 -5.45
N TYR A 478 5.92 -20.37 -5.19
CA TYR A 478 4.49 -20.69 -5.18
C TYR A 478 3.78 -19.84 -4.13
N VAL A 479 4.15 -19.91 -2.85
CA VAL A 479 3.48 -19.16 -1.78
C VAL A 479 3.50 -17.66 -2.05
N ASN A 480 4.65 -17.10 -2.41
CA ASN A 480 4.79 -15.66 -2.55
C ASN A 480 4.34 -15.12 -3.92
N SER A 481 4.20 -15.95 -4.96
CA SER A 481 3.64 -15.51 -6.25
C SER A 481 2.13 -15.78 -6.33
N PHE A 482 1.67 -16.84 -5.65
CA PHE A 482 0.26 -17.20 -5.52
C PHE A 482 -0.49 -16.30 -4.52
N SER A 483 0.22 -15.81 -3.49
CA SER A 483 -0.28 -14.86 -2.48
C SER A 483 -0.47 -13.44 -3.05
N SER A 484 -1.16 -13.29 -4.18
CA SER A 484 -1.90 -12.05 -4.34
C SER A 484 -2.92 -12.00 -3.19
N TYR A 485 -2.91 -10.90 -2.43
CA TYR A 485 -3.75 -10.50 -1.29
C TYR A 485 -5.13 -11.18 -1.13
N ILE A 486 -5.75 -11.62 -2.21
CA ILE A 486 -7.10 -12.15 -2.27
C ILE A 486 -7.15 -13.69 -2.09
N VAL A 487 -6.03 -14.45 -2.05
CA VAL A 487 -6.08 -15.89 -1.68
C VAL A 487 -5.81 -16.14 -0.18
N ALA A 488 -5.02 -15.32 0.50
CA ALA A 488 -4.52 -15.72 1.84
C ALA A 488 -5.21 -15.05 3.04
N LYS A 489 -5.52 -13.74 3.00
CA LYS A 489 -5.98 -13.00 4.21
C LYS A 489 -7.19 -12.09 4.07
N SER A 490 -7.45 -11.47 2.91
CA SER A 490 -8.55 -10.48 2.78
C SER A 490 -9.77 -10.96 2.00
N SER A 491 -9.66 -12.04 1.22
CA SER A 491 -10.89 -12.71 0.78
C SER A 491 -11.39 -13.58 1.91
N GLU A 492 -12.63 -13.35 2.30
CA GLU A 492 -13.29 -14.11 3.35
C GLU A 492 -13.39 -15.60 2.99
N SER A 493 -13.22 -15.95 1.71
CA SER A 493 -13.10 -17.34 1.22
C SER A 493 -11.70 -17.95 1.25
N GLY A 494 -10.64 -17.13 1.35
CA GLY A 494 -9.29 -17.60 1.10
C GLY A 494 -9.03 -18.05 -0.35
N VAL A 495 -9.82 -17.61 -1.33
CA VAL A 495 -9.52 -17.77 -2.76
C VAL A 495 -9.92 -16.53 -3.54
N ASP A 496 -8.99 -16.05 -4.37
CA ASP A 496 -9.25 -15.05 -5.40
C ASP A 496 -9.46 -15.72 -6.76
N PRO A 497 -10.69 -15.79 -7.30
CA PRO A 497 -10.87 -16.26 -8.67
C PRO A 497 -10.11 -15.39 -9.69
N LYS A 498 -10.02 -14.06 -9.47
CA LYS A 498 -9.28 -13.13 -10.34
C LYS A 498 -7.76 -13.30 -10.17
N GLY A 499 -7.31 -13.62 -8.97
CA GLY A 499 -5.91 -13.84 -8.59
C GLY A 499 -5.38 -15.17 -9.08
N ILE A 500 -6.19 -16.23 -9.02
CA ILE A 500 -5.90 -17.51 -9.69
C ILE A 500 -5.82 -17.30 -11.20
N THR A 501 -6.73 -16.54 -11.80
CA THR A 501 -6.71 -16.26 -13.24
C THR A 501 -5.48 -15.45 -13.63
N ARG A 502 -5.14 -14.41 -12.87
CA ARG A 502 -3.90 -13.61 -13.05
C ARG A 502 -2.66 -14.48 -12.91
N PHE A 503 -2.56 -15.25 -11.83
CA PHE A 503 -1.43 -16.14 -11.59
C PHE A 503 -1.25 -17.17 -12.71
N LYS A 504 -2.35 -17.72 -13.25
CA LYS A 504 -2.30 -18.60 -14.44
C LYS A 504 -1.76 -17.88 -15.67
N LYS A 505 -2.22 -16.65 -15.94
CA LYS A 505 -1.70 -15.82 -17.04
C LYS A 505 -0.22 -15.50 -16.86
N SER A 506 0.20 -15.13 -15.64
CA SER A 506 1.59 -14.86 -15.28
C SER A 506 2.54 -16.06 -15.44
N LEU A 507 2.00 -17.27 -15.64
CA LEU A 507 2.77 -18.50 -15.81
C LEU A 507 2.65 -19.10 -17.22
N SER A 508 1.63 -18.70 -18.00
CA SER A 508 1.33 -19.27 -19.31
C SER A 508 2.07 -18.63 -20.49
N GLY A 509 3.14 -17.86 -20.25
CA GLY A 509 4.14 -17.49 -21.26
C GLY A 509 4.20 -16.02 -21.68
N ASP A 510 3.22 -15.18 -21.29
CA ASP A 510 3.16 -13.77 -21.73
C ASP A 510 3.84 -12.77 -20.76
N GLU A 511 4.29 -13.21 -19.58
CA GLU A 511 4.90 -12.31 -18.57
C GLU A 511 6.34 -12.71 -18.21
N THR A 512 7.27 -11.78 -18.37
CA THR A 512 8.71 -11.88 -18.07
C THR A 512 9.05 -11.65 -16.59
N TRP A 513 8.05 -11.48 -15.73
CA TRP A 513 8.21 -10.96 -14.36
C TRP A 513 9.28 -11.70 -13.53
N LEU A 514 9.31 -13.05 -13.59
CA LEU A 514 10.22 -13.85 -12.79
C LEU A 514 11.65 -13.84 -13.35
N ASP A 515 11.78 -13.69 -14.68
CA ASP A 515 13.07 -13.53 -15.34
C ASP A 515 13.63 -12.15 -15.02
N GLU A 516 12.81 -11.10 -15.15
CA GLU A 516 13.17 -9.73 -14.78
C GLU A 516 13.51 -9.61 -13.28
N PHE A 517 12.82 -10.37 -12.41
CA PHE A 517 13.14 -10.45 -10.97
C PHE A 517 14.52 -11.06 -10.75
N SER A 518 14.81 -12.20 -11.39
CA SER A 518 16.11 -12.86 -11.29
C SER A 518 17.23 -11.99 -11.86
N ASP A 519 16.98 -11.29 -12.97
CA ASP A 519 17.93 -10.35 -13.59
C ASP A 519 18.25 -9.17 -12.68
N ARG A 520 17.25 -8.65 -11.96
CA ARG A 520 17.43 -7.50 -11.07
C ARG A 520 18.14 -7.84 -9.78
N LEU A 521 18.11 -9.12 -9.39
CA LEU A 521 18.95 -9.65 -8.32
C LEU A 521 20.41 -9.83 -8.76
N GLN A 522 20.70 -9.83 -10.07
CA GLN A 522 22.09 -9.78 -10.54
C GLN A 522 22.70 -8.44 -10.11
N GLY A 523 23.91 -8.51 -9.52
CA GLY A 523 24.59 -7.35 -8.95
C GLY A 523 24.09 -6.88 -7.57
N VAL A 524 23.08 -7.54 -6.99
CA VAL A 524 22.64 -7.27 -5.59
C VAL A 524 23.52 -8.08 -4.64
N ASP A 525 24.12 -7.47 -3.62
CA ASP A 525 24.76 -8.19 -2.53
C ASP A 525 23.68 -8.74 -1.59
N LEU A 526 23.68 -10.06 -1.35
CA LEU A 526 22.61 -10.71 -0.60
C LEU A 526 23.19 -11.34 0.67
N THR A 527 22.70 -10.89 1.82
CA THR A 527 23.16 -11.33 3.13
C THR A 527 22.03 -11.83 4.02
N SER A 528 22.40 -12.59 5.05
CA SER A 528 21.53 -12.90 6.18
C SER A 528 22.33 -12.65 7.46
N LYS A 529 22.19 -11.44 8.00
CA LYS A 529 22.88 -10.92 9.18
C LYS A 529 21.90 -10.21 10.09
N ASP A 530 22.26 -10.11 11.38
CA ASP A 530 21.52 -9.24 12.29
C ASP A 530 21.63 -7.78 11.82
N TYR A 531 20.57 -6.99 12.02
CA TYR A 531 20.59 -5.58 11.60
C TYR A 531 21.75 -4.81 12.26
N ALA A 532 22.16 -5.25 13.45
CA ALA A 532 23.22 -4.64 14.22
C ALA A 532 24.60 -4.77 13.54
N GLU A 533 24.79 -5.76 12.67
CA GLU A 533 25.99 -5.98 11.86
C GLU A 533 26.01 -5.15 10.57
N ILE A 534 24.88 -4.55 10.21
CA ILE A 534 24.69 -3.80 8.95
C ILE A 534 24.67 -2.31 9.22
N ILE A 535 23.89 -1.92 10.22
CA ILE A 535 23.73 -0.53 10.62
C ILE A 535 24.88 -0.16 11.55
N PRO A 536 25.75 0.79 11.21
CA PRO A 536 26.88 1.13 12.06
C PRO A 536 26.42 1.82 13.35
N GLU A 537 27.14 1.59 14.45
CA GLU A 537 26.87 2.23 15.75
C GLU A 537 27.33 3.69 15.78
N THR A 538 28.42 3.98 15.07
CA THR A 538 29.00 5.31 14.88
C THR A 538 29.15 5.54 13.39
N SER A 539 28.96 6.77 12.93
CA SER A 539 29.10 7.11 11.51
C SER A 539 30.55 7.49 11.23
N ASP A 540 31.18 6.81 10.27
CA ASP A 540 32.46 7.23 9.71
C ASP A 540 32.23 7.94 8.36
N GLU A 541 33.27 8.57 7.78
CA GLU A 541 33.14 9.29 6.50
C GLU A 541 32.61 8.41 5.35
N GLU A 542 32.96 7.12 5.34
CA GLU A 542 32.47 6.16 4.33
C GLU A 542 30.96 5.89 4.45
N ASP A 543 30.38 6.02 5.65
CA ASP A 543 28.96 5.73 5.88
C ASP A 543 28.05 6.85 5.38
N LYS A 544 28.60 8.04 5.14
CA LYS A 544 27.83 9.16 4.59
C LYS A 544 27.33 8.88 3.18
N ASN A 545 28.07 8.10 2.36
CA ASN A 545 27.66 7.71 1.01
C ASN A 545 26.75 6.46 0.95
N LYS A 546 26.20 6.05 2.10
CA LYS A 546 25.32 4.88 2.22
C LYS A 546 23.93 5.35 2.65
N VAL A 547 22.90 4.68 2.13
CA VAL A 547 21.51 4.87 2.57
C VAL A 547 20.97 3.58 3.14
N TYR A 548 20.51 3.62 4.39
CA TYR A 548 19.92 2.48 5.08
C TYR A 548 18.40 2.60 5.08
N TYR A 549 17.72 1.68 4.39
CA TYR A 549 16.27 1.55 4.44
C TYR A 549 15.88 0.46 5.44
N LEU A 550 15.03 0.84 6.39
CA LEU A 550 14.57 -0.01 7.48
C LEU A 550 13.06 -0.21 7.37
N ASP A 551 12.65 -1.46 7.27
CA ASP A 551 11.26 -1.89 7.37
C ASP A 551 11.14 -3.08 8.34
N PRO A 552 11.41 -2.87 9.64
CA PRO A 552 11.32 -3.95 10.61
C PRO A 552 9.86 -4.35 10.83
N PRO A 553 9.61 -5.46 11.54
CA PRO A 553 8.32 -5.66 12.20
C PRO A 553 7.86 -4.39 12.89
N TYR A 554 6.65 -3.93 12.57
CA TYR A 554 6.17 -2.69 13.15
C TYR A 554 5.91 -2.86 14.65
N PHE A 555 6.22 -1.80 15.39
CA PHE A 555 5.94 -1.72 16.81
C PHE A 555 4.44 -1.99 17.07
N LEU A 556 4.14 -2.77 18.11
CA LEU A 556 2.77 -3.22 18.44
C LEU A 556 2.02 -3.90 17.28
N THR A 557 2.73 -4.71 16.48
CA THR A 557 2.12 -5.61 15.50
C THR A 557 2.53 -7.07 15.70
N ASN A 558 1.88 -7.99 15.00
CA ASN A 558 2.26 -9.40 15.01
C ASN A 558 3.68 -9.56 14.47
N GLN A 559 4.58 -10.07 15.31
CA GLN A 559 6.01 -10.19 15.04
C GLN A 559 6.32 -11.25 13.97
N TYR A 560 7.45 -11.10 13.25
CA TYR A 560 8.00 -12.19 12.44
C TYR A 560 8.35 -13.39 13.33
N ALA A 561 8.43 -14.58 12.72
CA ALA A 561 8.84 -15.81 13.42
C ALA A 561 10.21 -15.68 14.13
N CYS A 562 11.05 -14.75 13.69
CA CYS A 562 12.37 -14.48 14.26
C CYS A 562 12.40 -13.51 15.46
N GLY A 563 11.29 -12.84 15.80
CA GLY A 563 11.15 -11.95 16.96
C GLY A 563 11.90 -10.61 16.87
N PHE A 564 11.17 -9.48 16.80
CA PHE A 564 11.74 -8.12 16.86
C PHE A 564 11.01 -7.30 17.93
N TYR A 565 11.37 -7.58 19.19
CA TYR A 565 10.68 -7.02 20.36
C TYR A 565 11.13 -5.59 20.69
N ASP A 566 10.49 -4.97 21.68
CA ASP A 566 10.76 -3.62 22.16
C ASP A 566 12.25 -3.31 22.39
N GLU A 567 13.01 -4.23 22.97
CA GLU A 567 14.47 -4.09 23.15
C GLU A 567 15.22 -3.86 21.84
N ALA A 568 14.83 -4.56 20.77
CA ALA A 568 15.41 -4.39 19.44
C ALA A 568 15.01 -3.04 18.84
N HIS A 569 13.76 -2.62 19.02
CA HIS A 569 13.30 -1.28 18.65
C HIS A 569 14.09 -0.19 19.39
N ILE A 570 14.25 -0.28 20.71
CA ILE A 570 14.99 0.69 21.53
C ILE A 570 16.42 0.85 21.01
N LYS A 571 17.14 -0.26 20.80
CA LYS A 571 18.50 -0.25 20.27
C LYS A 571 18.59 0.35 18.87
N MET A 572 17.65 0.03 17.99
CA MET A 572 17.58 0.57 16.64
C MET A 572 17.29 2.08 16.66
N LEU A 573 16.28 2.54 17.41
CA LEU A 573 15.92 3.95 17.54
C LEU A 573 17.09 4.77 18.09
N LYS A 574 17.82 4.23 19.07
CA LYS A 574 19.05 4.84 19.58
C LYS A 574 20.12 5.04 18.50
N ARG A 575 20.32 4.05 17.61
CA ARG A 575 21.25 4.17 16.48
C ARG A 575 20.77 5.24 15.49
N LEU A 576 19.50 5.22 15.11
CA LEU A 576 18.93 6.19 14.17
C LEU A 576 18.96 7.64 14.72
N ARG A 577 18.71 7.81 16.02
CA ARG A 577 18.80 9.12 16.71
C ARG A 577 20.21 9.71 16.65
N LYS A 578 21.23 8.86 16.74
CA LYS A 578 22.65 9.24 16.74
C LYS A 578 23.33 9.14 15.37
N ALA A 579 22.59 8.76 14.34
CA ALA A 579 23.10 8.55 13.00
C ALA A 579 23.42 9.88 12.31
N GLU A 580 24.60 9.94 11.70
CA GLU A 580 24.99 10.97 10.73
C GLU A 580 24.97 10.43 9.28
N TYR A 581 24.84 9.10 9.11
CA TYR A 581 24.53 8.46 7.83
C TYR A 581 23.05 8.64 7.44
N ASN A 582 22.75 8.47 6.15
CA ASN A 582 21.40 8.61 5.62
C ASN A 582 20.55 7.37 5.88
N TRP A 583 19.30 7.56 6.31
CA TRP A 583 18.38 6.45 6.54
C TRP A 583 16.92 6.81 6.27
N VAL A 584 16.14 5.77 5.96
CA VAL A 584 14.68 5.85 5.78
C VAL A 584 14.04 4.72 6.58
N PHE A 585 13.10 5.05 7.47
CA PHE A 585 12.44 4.13 8.39
C PHE A 585 10.95 4.05 8.07
N SER A 586 10.46 2.87 7.71
CA SER A 586 9.05 2.60 7.43
C SER A 586 8.32 2.15 8.70
N CYS A 587 7.16 2.74 9.00
CA CYS A 587 6.33 2.33 10.14
C CYS A 587 4.85 2.73 10.02
N LYS A 588 4.06 2.35 11.01
CA LYS A 588 2.72 2.88 11.24
C LYS A 588 2.79 4.15 12.07
N SER A 589 1.92 5.12 11.79
CA SER A 589 1.75 6.31 12.62
C SER A 589 0.81 6.11 13.82
N GLN A 590 -0.04 5.07 13.80
CA GLN A 590 -1.09 4.82 14.77
C GLN A 590 -1.30 3.31 15.00
N GLU A 591 -1.96 2.96 16.12
CA GLU A 591 -2.20 1.57 16.52
C GLU A 591 -3.22 0.84 15.64
N THR A 592 -2.98 -0.46 15.44
CA THR A 592 -3.85 -1.33 14.62
C THR A 592 -4.48 -2.49 15.37
N ASN A 593 -4.12 -2.70 16.63
CA ASN A 593 -4.57 -3.87 17.38
C ASN A 593 -4.51 -3.63 18.88
N GLU A 594 -5.63 -3.19 19.46
CA GLU A 594 -5.77 -2.95 20.91
C GLU A 594 -5.45 -4.19 21.77
N SER A 595 -5.51 -5.42 21.23
CA SER A 595 -5.15 -6.62 22.00
C SER A 595 -3.66 -6.69 22.35
N LEU A 596 -2.80 -5.99 21.60
CA LEU A 596 -1.36 -5.93 21.83
C LEU A 596 -0.97 -4.91 22.92
N ILE A 597 -1.90 -4.05 23.36
CA ILE A 597 -1.75 -3.17 24.52
C ILE A 597 -1.48 -3.98 25.80
N ASN A 598 -2.16 -5.13 25.92
CA ASN A 598 -2.08 -6.01 27.09
C ASN A 598 -1.05 -7.13 26.93
N ARG A 599 -0.01 -6.89 26.13
CA ARG A 599 1.09 -7.85 25.95
C ARG A 599 1.70 -8.25 27.30
N SER A 600 1.93 -9.55 27.47
CA SER A 600 2.56 -10.08 28.68
C SER A 600 3.99 -9.56 28.79
N LYS A 601 4.30 -8.89 29.90
CA LYS A 601 5.65 -8.42 30.20
C LYS A 601 6.42 -9.50 30.96
N GLU A 602 7.56 -9.90 30.41
CA GLU A 602 8.47 -10.89 30.97
C GLU A 602 9.44 -10.25 31.98
N LYS A 603 9.96 -11.07 32.89
CA LYS A 603 10.91 -10.65 33.91
C LYS A 603 12.22 -10.19 33.25
N ASP A 604 12.82 -9.13 33.79
CA ASP A 604 14.12 -8.55 33.41
C ASP A 604 14.23 -8.10 31.94
N ARG A 605 13.10 -7.96 31.23
CA ARG A 605 13.03 -7.42 29.86
C ARG A 605 12.65 -5.96 29.82
N GLN A 606 13.06 -5.29 28.74
CA GLN A 606 12.72 -3.88 28.47
C GLN A 606 11.48 -3.76 27.58
N TYR A 607 10.62 -2.81 27.94
CA TYR A 607 9.39 -2.50 27.22
C TYR A 607 9.30 -0.99 27.03
N ILE A 608 8.93 -0.55 25.84
CA ILE A 608 8.60 0.85 25.60
C ILE A 608 7.32 1.18 26.38
N TYR A 609 7.34 2.27 27.14
CA TYR A 609 6.18 2.74 27.88
C TYR A 609 5.04 3.08 26.92
N THR A 610 3.83 2.68 27.27
CA THR A 610 2.63 2.87 26.45
C THR A 610 1.50 3.38 27.32
N GLU A 611 0.87 4.48 26.92
CA GLU A 611 -0.31 5.05 27.58
C GLU A 611 -1.55 4.89 26.70
N LYS A 612 -2.70 4.56 27.31
CA LYS A 612 -3.97 4.40 26.58
C LYS A 612 -4.32 5.69 25.84
N GLY A 613 -4.57 5.58 24.54
CA GLY A 613 -4.86 6.73 23.66
C GLY A 613 -3.62 7.42 23.07
N LYS A 614 -2.40 7.07 23.52
CA LYS A 614 -1.13 7.67 23.06
C LYS A 614 0.00 6.64 22.93
N LEU A 615 -0.35 5.45 22.44
CA LEU A 615 0.52 4.27 22.53
C LEU A 615 1.83 4.39 21.76
N PHE A 616 1.84 5.18 20.68
CA PHE A 616 3.04 5.42 19.87
C PHE A 616 3.78 6.70 20.28
N GLU A 617 3.25 7.51 21.20
CA GLU A 617 3.87 8.80 21.56
C GLU A 617 5.30 8.60 22.07
N GLU A 618 5.51 7.70 23.03
CA GLU A 618 6.85 7.41 23.54
C GLU A 618 7.75 6.77 22.49
N TYR A 619 7.19 5.90 21.64
CA TYR A 619 7.92 5.30 20.52
C TYR A 619 8.50 6.39 19.60
N PHE A 620 7.69 7.40 19.27
CA PHE A 620 8.14 8.52 18.43
C PHE A 620 9.06 9.49 19.17
N LYS A 621 8.83 9.75 20.46
CA LYS A 621 9.76 10.55 21.27
C LYS A 621 11.15 9.92 21.34
N LEU A 622 11.28 8.60 21.33
CA LEU A 622 12.58 7.92 21.34
C LEU A 622 13.42 8.17 20.06
N PHE A 623 12.85 8.69 18.96
CA PHE A 623 13.63 9.23 17.84
C PHE A 623 14.34 10.54 18.18
N LEU A 624 13.86 11.28 19.17
CA LEU A 624 14.29 12.64 19.50
C LEU A 624 15.09 12.73 20.80
N TYR A 625 14.70 11.95 21.82
CA TYR A 625 15.23 12.05 23.18
C TYR A 625 15.98 10.78 23.60
N ASP A 626 16.85 10.90 24.61
CA ASP A 626 17.50 9.76 25.23
C ASP A 626 16.55 8.86 26.01
N GLU A 627 16.99 7.64 26.35
CA GLU A 627 16.20 6.68 27.10
C GLU A 627 16.15 7.05 28.60
N LYS A 628 14.98 6.91 29.22
CA LYS A 628 14.78 6.88 30.67
C LYS A 628 14.20 5.53 31.06
N GLU A 629 14.92 4.81 31.92
CA GLU A 629 14.50 3.50 32.39
C GLU A 629 13.83 3.59 33.77
N LYS A 630 12.79 2.79 33.99
CA LYS A 630 12.09 2.64 35.26
C LYS A 630 11.82 1.18 35.54
N GLU A 631 12.27 0.70 36.70
CA GLU A 631 11.96 -0.66 37.15
C GLU A 631 10.52 -0.73 37.69
N ILE A 632 9.76 -1.70 37.20
CA ILE A 632 8.37 -1.96 37.61
C ILE A 632 8.28 -3.33 38.28
N PRO A 633 7.76 -3.41 39.53
CA PRO A 633 7.52 -4.68 40.20
C PRO A 633 6.46 -5.54 39.49
N LYS A 634 6.70 -6.85 39.44
CA LYS A 634 5.79 -7.88 38.96
C LYS A 634 5.74 -9.01 40.01
N GLY A 635 4.79 -8.93 40.94
CA GLY A 635 4.75 -9.86 42.07
C GLY A 635 5.79 -9.55 43.16
N LYS A 636 6.10 -10.54 44.02
CA LYS A 636 6.95 -10.33 45.21
C LYS A 636 8.44 -10.17 44.90
N ASP A 637 8.96 -10.82 43.85
CA ASP A 637 10.40 -10.89 43.53
C ASP A 637 10.74 -10.80 42.02
N GLU A 638 9.80 -10.35 41.19
CA GLU A 638 10.06 -10.10 39.76
C GLU A 638 9.93 -8.63 39.43
N LYS A 639 10.68 -8.17 38.44
CA LYS A 639 10.59 -6.83 37.87
C LYS A 639 10.76 -6.88 36.36
N TYR A 640 10.28 -5.84 35.70
CA TYR A 640 10.57 -5.55 34.29
C TYR A 640 10.96 -4.08 34.16
N ILE A 641 11.53 -3.70 33.02
CA ILE A 641 12.01 -2.34 32.78
C ILE A 641 11.06 -1.65 31.79
N GLU A 642 10.52 -0.50 32.17
CA GLU A 642 9.85 0.41 31.23
C GLU A 642 10.82 1.48 30.77
N VAL A 643 10.84 1.71 29.45
CA VAL A 643 11.68 2.69 28.78
C VAL A 643 10.78 3.78 28.19
N SER A 644 11.01 5.02 28.61
CA SER A 644 10.36 6.21 28.08
C SER A 644 11.41 7.18 27.53
N ALA A 645 10.97 8.25 26.89
CA ALA A 645 11.84 9.36 26.51
C ALA A 645 12.26 10.18 27.75
N ASP A 646 13.54 10.54 27.83
CA ASP A 646 14.11 11.47 28.81
C ASP A 646 14.06 12.90 28.28
N THR A 647 12.91 13.55 28.44
CA THR A 647 12.73 14.94 27.98
C THR A 647 13.52 15.95 28.80
N THR A 648 14.07 15.57 29.96
CA THR A 648 14.81 16.48 30.85
C THR A 648 16.17 16.92 30.28
N LYS A 649 16.72 16.14 29.35
CA LYS A 649 18.01 16.41 28.69
C LYS A 649 17.87 17.20 27.38
N GLY A 650 16.64 17.53 26.98
CA GLY A 650 16.36 18.11 25.67
C GLY A 650 16.51 17.10 24.52
N ILE A 651 16.29 17.56 23.30
CA ILE A 651 16.41 16.75 22.07
C ILE A 651 17.89 16.38 21.85
N THR A 652 18.19 15.09 21.74
CA THR A 652 19.55 14.56 21.53
C THR A 652 19.79 14.01 20.12
N GLN A 653 18.74 14.02 19.28
CA GLN A 653 18.81 13.69 17.88
C GLN A 653 19.81 14.57 17.11
N LYS A 654 20.67 13.93 16.31
CA LYS A 654 21.70 14.62 15.50
C LYS A 654 21.18 15.14 14.15
N SER A 655 20.37 14.31 13.49
CA SER A 655 19.67 14.56 12.21
C SER A 655 18.55 15.60 12.34
N LYS A 656 18.14 16.37 11.32
CA LYS A 656 16.74 16.84 11.27
C LYS A 656 15.88 15.72 10.68
N LEU A 657 14.63 15.55 11.14
CA LEU A 657 13.75 14.47 10.68
C LEU A 657 12.51 14.98 9.96
N TYR A 658 12.11 14.19 8.97
CA TYR A 658 10.98 14.43 8.09
C TYR A 658 10.07 13.20 8.07
N VAL A 659 8.77 13.44 7.96
CA VAL A 659 7.74 12.40 7.81
C VAL A 659 7.15 12.51 6.41
N TYR A 660 7.23 11.42 5.67
CA TYR A 660 6.75 11.25 4.32
C TYR A 660 5.51 10.34 4.33
N TYR A 661 4.43 10.77 3.67
CA TYR A 661 3.15 10.06 3.69
C TYR A 661 2.29 10.38 2.45
N ILE A 662 1.13 9.70 2.35
CA ILE A 662 0.20 9.80 1.22
C ILE A 662 -1.14 10.35 1.74
N GLU A 663 -1.74 11.31 1.04
CA GLU A 663 -3.08 11.84 1.31
C GLU A 663 -4.17 11.15 0.44
N PRO A 664 -5.46 11.21 0.84
CA PRO A 664 -5.89 11.62 2.16
C PRO A 664 -5.42 10.60 3.21
N LEU A 665 -5.20 11.11 4.40
CA LEU A 665 -5.05 10.30 5.60
C LEU A 665 -6.43 9.65 5.88
N GLU A 666 -6.77 8.57 5.15
CA GLU A 666 -8.03 7.81 5.32
C GLU A 666 -7.80 6.44 5.99
N ASP A 667 -8.72 6.10 6.91
CA ASP A 667 -8.91 4.85 7.65
C ASP A 667 -7.68 4.21 8.34
N ASN A 668 -7.60 4.44 9.67
CA ASN A 668 -6.83 3.79 10.74
C ASN A 668 -5.32 3.46 10.55
N TYR A 669 -4.71 3.58 9.36
CA TYR A 669 -3.39 3.00 9.10
C TYR A 669 -2.51 3.83 8.15
N TYR A 670 -1.94 4.95 8.61
CA TYR A 670 -0.91 5.63 7.82
C TYR A 670 0.41 4.86 7.93
N GLU A 671 0.71 4.09 6.88
CA GLU A 671 2.11 3.72 6.63
C GLU A 671 2.84 4.99 6.24
N ILE A 672 3.80 5.37 7.07
CA ILE A 672 4.63 6.56 6.92
C ILE A 672 6.09 6.13 6.79
N MET A 673 6.90 7.00 6.17
CA MET A 673 8.35 6.88 6.19
C MET A 673 8.94 8.07 6.94
N ILE A 674 9.75 7.78 7.96
CA ILE A 674 10.53 8.77 8.70
C ILE A 674 11.93 8.76 8.13
N SER A 675 12.55 9.91 7.91
CA SER A 675 13.91 9.97 7.37
C SER A 675 14.66 11.22 7.82
N ASN A 676 15.98 11.13 7.88
CA ASN A 676 16.87 12.29 7.98
C ASN A 676 17.25 12.91 6.63
N ILE A 677 16.75 12.33 5.52
CA ILE A 677 16.92 12.87 4.18
C ILE A 677 15.80 13.91 3.94
N PRO A 678 16.14 15.18 3.62
CA PRO A 678 15.15 16.22 3.36
C PRO A 678 14.50 16.08 1.97
N PRO A 679 13.30 16.64 1.79
CA PRO A 679 12.58 16.54 0.53
C PRO A 679 13.33 17.30 -0.58
N ASN A 680 13.27 16.76 -1.81
CA ASN A 680 13.72 17.50 -2.98
C ASN A 680 12.70 18.60 -3.33
N LYS A 681 13.17 19.85 -3.47
CA LYS A 681 12.32 20.98 -3.86
C LYS A 681 11.83 20.88 -5.30
N ASP A 682 12.61 20.26 -6.17
CA ASP A 682 12.30 20.13 -7.60
C ASP A 682 11.22 19.08 -7.86
N ASP A 683 11.09 18.08 -6.96
CA ASP A 683 10.07 17.04 -7.04
C ASP A 683 8.71 17.46 -6.44
N ALA A 684 8.55 18.72 -5.99
CA ALA A 684 7.30 19.18 -5.37
C ALA A 684 6.06 18.95 -6.27
N GLN A 685 6.23 19.05 -7.59
CA GLN A 685 5.17 18.75 -8.55
C GLN A 685 4.85 17.25 -8.64
N VAL A 686 5.87 16.39 -8.54
CA VAL A 686 5.72 14.93 -8.52
C VAL A 686 5.04 14.47 -7.23
N PHE A 687 5.48 14.99 -6.08
CA PHE A 687 4.79 14.78 -4.80
C PHE A 687 3.32 15.15 -4.89
N LYS A 688 3.00 16.30 -5.49
CA LYS A 688 1.62 16.74 -5.68
C LYS A 688 0.82 15.82 -6.62
N ALA A 689 1.43 15.30 -7.69
CA ALA A 689 0.78 14.39 -8.63
C ALA A 689 0.39 13.05 -8.00
N TYR A 690 1.23 12.51 -7.10
CA TYR A 690 0.98 11.26 -6.37
C TYR A 690 0.23 11.45 -5.04
N ASN A 691 -0.18 12.69 -4.74
CA ASN A 691 -0.74 13.09 -3.46
C ASN A 691 0.15 12.73 -2.24
N PHE A 692 1.46 12.77 -2.44
CA PHE A 692 2.44 12.61 -1.37
C PHE A 692 2.65 13.94 -0.64
N ARG A 693 2.97 13.82 0.63
CA ARG A 693 3.29 14.92 1.53
C ARG A 693 4.57 14.63 2.28
N CYS A 694 5.24 15.71 2.67
CA CYS A 694 6.40 15.69 3.51
C CYS A 694 6.27 16.82 4.53
N GLU A 695 6.47 16.50 5.80
CA GLU A 695 6.41 17.47 6.90
C GLU A 695 7.57 17.25 7.87
N GLU A 696 7.88 18.28 8.66
CA GLU A 696 8.84 18.11 9.76
C GLU A 696 8.27 17.19 10.84
N PHE A 697 9.12 16.35 11.42
CA PHE A 697 8.70 15.28 12.33
C PHE A 697 7.78 15.76 13.45
N CYS A 698 8.20 16.76 14.23
CA CYS A 698 7.39 17.24 15.36
C CYS A 698 6.07 17.84 14.88
N LYS A 699 6.10 18.62 13.79
CA LYS A 699 4.91 19.24 13.20
C LYS A 699 3.88 18.20 12.78
N PHE A 700 4.31 17.14 12.09
CA PHE A 700 3.41 16.08 11.65
C PHE A 700 2.68 15.41 12.83
N PHE A 701 3.42 15.03 13.87
CA PHE A 701 2.82 14.32 15.01
C PHE A 701 2.01 15.24 15.93
N GLU A 702 2.31 16.54 15.99
CA GLU A 702 1.48 17.54 16.66
C GLU A 702 0.16 17.77 15.91
N GLU A 703 0.21 17.93 14.58
CA GLU A 703 -0.97 18.27 13.77
C GLU A 703 -1.90 17.08 13.49
N HIS A 704 -1.35 15.87 13.36
CA HIS A 704 -2.10 14.69 12.91
C HIS A 704 -2.28 13.61 13.98
N CYS A 705 -1.54 13.67 15.09
CA CYS A 705 -1.57 12.62 16.14
C CYS A 705 -1.75 13.16 17.57
N ASP A 706 -1.85 14.48 17.77
CA ASP A 706 -1.98 15.14 19.09
C ASP A 706 -0.85 14.75 20.09
N TYR A 707 0.35 14.47 19.59
CA TYR A 707 1.53 14.16 20.41
C TYR A 707 2.29 15.43 20.77
N SER A 708 2.73 15.55 22.02
CA SER A 708 3.40 16.76 22.50
C SER A 708 4.90 16.52 22.64
N PHE A 709 5.69 17.22 21.84
CA PHE A 709 7.16 17.25 21.93
C PHE A 709 7.60 18.56 22.59
N LYS A 710 7.23 18.71 23.87
CA LYS A 710 7.62 19.86 24.71
C LYS A 710 8.86 19.56 25.52
#